data_AF-A0A3N5Q054-F1
#
_entry.id   AF-A0A3N5Q054-F1
#
_cell.length_a   1.000
_cell.length_b   1.000
_cell.length_c   1.000
_cell.angle_alpha   90.00
_cell.angle_beta   90.00
_cell.angle_gamma   90.00
#
_symmetry.space_group_name_H-M   'P 1'
#
loop_
_entity.id
_entity.type
_entity.pdbx_description
1 polymer ?
#
loop_
_entity_poly.entity_id
_entity_poly.type
_entity_poly.pdbx_seq_one_letter_code
_entity_poly.pdbx_strand_id
1 'polypeptide(L)'
;MITRFITLAALALLVAQTSRSQTTRDQSVMLRPRFNGAHADSVSVTWTPPEQAQTATQTYWIAEQNDEVLSFMLEPPRADWWFDVPASRSSWMEVSQTWQVNDLRMMASGYVQAGTTRTGMNLATSRRVEVIVDEEAANALENQLQRLVDDLQREGWVAVIRTTSPNSTPRSIKRDLILPAWSDTTQGKLSHILLLGDIPYAMSGGFSVKGAAPNPDFHPEHGGAWTADAYYADTETSTGIDAEYQWTDETVNMPGPDEPNRPENANVPGDGKFDQSLIPTDLELCVGRVDMRNLPVFGTTAADRQRELALLRQYLERDHAYRTRNFEPPYRAIIDDNFGLFARVNDGYRVIEAFAASGYRSFSPVVGPDSIFEGDWIYNSAQPRRTLDSTPSLFAYGCGGGGYAHCSGVAEEGELAEHPVYAAFTLLFGSYFADVNSTDNIMRSTLAADGWVLTCGWSGRPHWFLHGMADGATIGECQRLSANNAGRYIGGTIEDLATGQFAPFVIGERYIHTLLLGDPTLTLQGPVIGGMLNVQEIPTTGETYLSWNTSPQHRAGLGSEVAYLIEAGPSLQGPLTAVDTVAPGTRLMAEARVLLPNNAAVVRVRPYFTNSGRLAPLSGRGVIAFRTVSSVAEPWNDEPGHYMVLDILGRPVLTGSGTRRQAEQSVQSSDLPAGAYLVINADARAGSMVKSH
;
A
#
# COMPACT_ATOMS: atom_id res chain seq x y z
N MET A 1 -58.76 -39.71 -42.36
CA MET A 1 -59.39 -38.65 -41.55
C MET A 1 -58.94 -38.86 -40.11
N ILE A 2 -57.83 -38.27 -39.65
CA ILE A 2 -57.54 -36.84 -39.46
C ILE A 2 -57.96 -36.42 -38.02
N THR A 3 -56.94 -36.47 -37.16
CA THR A 3 -56.51 -35.36 -36.28
C THR A 3 -57.38 -35.01 -35.07
N ARG A 4 -56.84 -35.30 -33.87
CA ARG A 4 -56.49 -34.34 -32.80
C ARG A 4 -56.45 -35.04 -31.42
N PHE A 5 -55.35 -35.73 -31.13
CA PHE A 5 -54.98 -36.16 -29.76
C PHE A 5 -53.45 -36.11 -29.57
N ILE A 6 -52.81 -35.07 -30.10
CA ILE A 6 -51.42 -34.72 -29.82
C ILE A 6 -51.39 -33.23 -29.48
N THR A 7 -51.73 -32.88 -28.24
CA THR A 7 -51.30 -31.66 -27.52
C THR A 7 -51.89 -31.64 -26.11
N LEU A 8 -51.38 -32.52 -25.23
CA LEU A 8 -51.57 -32.40 -23.77
C LEU A 8 -50.33 -32.88 -23.02
N ALA A 9 -49.16 -32.56 -23.58
CA ALA A 9 -47.83 -32.77 -22.98
C ALA A 9 -46.89 -31.57 -23.24
N ALA A 10 -47.44 -30.39 -23.52
CA ALA A 10 -46.67 -29.18 -23.78
C ALA A 10 -47.46 -27.93 -23.35
N LEU A 11 -47.63 -27.72 -22.04
CA LEU A 11 -47.79 -26.39 -21.43
C LEU A 11 -47.83 -26.48 -19.89
N ALA A 12 -46.72 -26.86 -19.27
CA ALA A 12 -46.47 -26.63 -17.85
C ALA A 12 -44.96 -26.76 -17.54
N LEU A 13 -44.11 -26.16 -18.37
CA LEU A 13 -42.88 -25.59 -17.82
C LEU A 13 -43.33 -24.29 -17.14
N LEU A 14 -43.75 -24.40 -15.87
CA LEU A 14 -43.60 -23.26 -14.96
C LEU A 14 -42.11 -22.97 -14.95
N VAL A 15 -41.69 -21.95 -15.70
CA VAL A 15 -40.48 -21.22 -15.36
C VAL A 15 -40.80 -20.60 -14.00
N ALA A 16 -40.42 -21.28 -12.92
CA ALA A 16 -40.33 -20.65 -11.63
C ALA A 16 -39.29 -19.54 -11.81
N GLN A 17 -39.74 -18.30 -12.03
CA GLN A 17 -38.91 -17.14 -11.80
C GLN A 17 -38.58 -17.17 -10.31
N THR A 18 -37.42 -17.71 -9.96
CA THR A 18 -36.90 -17.61 -8.61
C THR A 18 -36.64 -16.13 -8.36
N SER A 19 -37.49 -15.47 -7.58
CA SER A 19 -37.26 -14.12 -7.10
C SER A 19 -35.99 -14.14 -6.24
N ARG A 20 -34.87 -13.67 -6.78
CA ARG A 20 -33.63 -13.45 -6.02
C ARG A 20 -33.71 -12.07 -5.36
N SER A 21 -33.43 -12.01 -4.06
CA SER A 21 -33.27 -10.73 -3.35
C SER A 21 -31.98 -10.05 -3.82
N GLN A 22 -32.02 -8.73 -3.99
CA GLN A 22 -30.84 -7.94 -4.35
C GLN A 22 -29.83 -7.93 -3.21
N THR A 23 -28.55 -7.99 -3.57
CA THR A 23 -27.41 -8.09 -2.66
C THR A 23 -26.44 -6.95 -2.90
N THR A 24 -25.52 -6.71 -1.97
CA THR A 24 -24.43 -5.73 -2.15
C THR A 24 -23.55 -6.05 -3.36
N ARG A 25 -23.40 -7.34 -3.68
CA ARG A 25 -22.72 -7.82 -4.89
C ARG A 25 -23.33 -7.23 -6.17
N ASP A 26 -24.63 -6.96 -6.18
CA ASP A 26 -25.35 -6.43 -7.34
C ASP A 26 -25.05 -4.92 -7.58
N GLN A 27 -24.37 -4.23 -6.65
CA GLN A 27 -23.82 -2.87 -6.83
C GLN A 27 -22.35 -2.89 -7.30
N SER A 28 -21.82 -4.07 -7.65
CA SER A 28 -20.42 -4.24 -8.08
C SER A 28 -20.34 -4.85 -9.47
N VAL A 29 -19.51 -4.27 -10.34
CA VAL A 29 -19.04 -4.96 -11.55
C VAL A 29 -17.73 -5.64 -11.19
N MET A 30 -17.78 -6.96 -11.00
CA MET A 30 -16.56 -7.71 -10.71
C MET A 30 -15.80 -7.98 -12.00
N LEU A 31 -14.72 -7.23 -12.18
CA LEU A 31 -13.86 -7.32 -13.35
C LEU A 31 -12.83 -8.44 -13.19
N ARG A 32 -12.61 -9.19 -14.28
CA ARG A 32 -11.54 -10.18 -14.46
C ARG A 32 -10.64 -9.73 -15.61
N PRO A 33 -9.51 -9.09 -15.32
CA PRO A 33 -8.55 -8.69 -16.33
C PRO A 33 -7.58 -9.83 -16.67
N ARG A 34 -7.13 -9.89 -17.93
CA ARG A 34 -6.19 -10.87 -18.48
C ARG A 34 -5.40 -10.25 -19.61
N PHE A 35 -4.08 -10.45 -19.64
CA PHE A 35 -3.29 -10.11 -20.83
C PHE A 35 -3.72 -10.94 -22.03
N ASN A 36 -3.82 -10.28 -23.18
CA ASN A 36 -4.11 -10.93 -24.43
C ASN A 36 -2.83 -11.50 -25.03
N GLY A 37 -2.67 -12.83 -25.03
CA GLY A 37 -1.50 -13.49 -25.59
C GLY A 37 -1.30 -13.25 -27.10
N ALA A 38 -2.34 -12.81 -27.84
CA ALA A 38 -2.23 -12.47 -29.26
C ALA A 38 -1.73 -11.04 -29.51
N HIS A 39 -1.87 -10.15 -28.52
CA HIS A 39 -1.45 -8.75 -28.55
C HIS A 39 -0.82 -8.42 -27.22
N ALA A 40 0.49 -8.60 -27.13
CA ALA A 40 1.21 -8.57 -25.86
C ALA A 40 1.05 -7.23 -25.09
N ASP A 41 0.55 -6.17 -25.73
CA ASP A 41 0.32 -4.81 -25.18
C ASP A 41 -1.13 -4.58 -24.75
N SER A 42 -2.01 -5.57 -24.82
CA SER A 42 -3.43 -5.36 -24.54
C SER A 42 -3.92 -6.21 -23.39
N VAL A 43 -4.82 -5.61 -22.61
CA VAL A 43 -5.54 -6.27 -21.51
C VAL A 43 -6.98 -6.48 -21.96
N SER A 44 -7.39 -7.75 -21.98
CA SER A 44 -8.79 -8.13 -22.05
C SER A 44 -9.39 -8.12 -20.65
N VAL A 45 -10.58 -7.57 -20.50
CA VAL A 45 -11.33 -7.58 -19.26
C VAL A 45 -12.68 -8.19 -19.51
N THR A 46 -13.03 -9.16 -18.65
CA THR A 46 -14.32 -9.84 -18.69
C THR A 46 -15.06 -9.58 -17.39
N TRP A 47 -16.38 -9.56 -17.46
CA TRP A 47 -17.26 -9.47 -16.30
C TRP A 47 -18.54 -10.23 -16.57
N THR A 48 -19.22 -10.66 -15.51
CA THR A 48 -20.52 -11.29 -15.66
C THR A 48 -21.58 -10.19 -15.77
N PRO A 49 -22.30 -10.07 -16.90
CA PRO A 49 -23.47 -9.22 -16.96
C PRO A 49 -24.53 -9.76 -16.00
N PRO A 50 -25.38 -8.90 -15.44
CA PRO A 50 -26.40 -9.34 -14.51
C PRO A 50 -27.37 -10.37 -15.09
N GLU A 51 -27.51 -11.53 -14.44
CA GLU A 51 -28.22 -12.73 -14.94
C GLU A 51 -29.71 -12.52 -15.28
N GLN A 52 -30.33 -11.42 -14.87
CA GLN A 52 -31.76 -11.14 -15.06
C GLN A 52 -32.09 -9.69 -15.46
N ALA A 53 -31.11 -8.92 -15.93
CA ALA A 53 -31.39 -7.54 -16.32
C ALA A 53 -32.29 -7.49 -17.57
N GLN A 54 -33.55 -7.09 -17.38
CA GLN A 54 -34.51 -6.93 -18.47
C GLN A 54 -34.10 -5.79 -19.43
N THR A 55 -33.34 -4.81 -18.92
CA THR A 55 -32.79 -3.67 -19.65
C THR A 55 -31.46 -3.28 -18.99
N ALA A 56 -30.34 -3.83 -19.43
CA ALA A 56 -29.02 -3.35 -19.02
C ALA A 56 -28.51 -2.32 -20.04
N THR A 57 -27.93 -1.23 -19.54
CA THR A 57 -27.08 -0.33 -20.32
C THR A 57 -25.71 -0.31 -19.68
N GLN A 58 -24.66 -0.32 -20.51
CA GLN A 58 -23.29 -0.34 -20.05
C GLN A 58 -22.55 0.87 -20.59
N THR A 59 -21.89 1.55 -19.66
CA THR A 59 -20.96 2.63 -19.95
C THR A 59 -19.61 2.23 -19.37
N TYR A 60 -18.54 2.41 -20.13
CA TYR A 60 -17.20 2.22 -19.61
C TYR A 60 -16.35 3.41 -19.99
N TRP A 61 -15.37 3.63 -19.12
CA TRP A 61 -14.39 4.69 -19.21
C TRP A 61 -13.03 4.03 -19.22
N ILE A 62 -12.21 4.40 -20.19
CA ILE A 62 -10.80 4.01 -20.23
C ILE A 62 -10.02 5.29 -20.13
N ALA A 63 -9.07 5.36 -19.20
CA ALA A 63 -8.12 6.46 -19.19
C ALA A 63 -6.71 5.98 -18.87
N GLU A 64 -5.76 6.77 -19.36
CA GLU A 64 -4.35 6.61 -19.03
C GLU A 64 -3.98 7.49 -17.82
N GLN A 65 -2.80 7.27 -17.26
CA GLN A 65 -2.25 8.05 -16.13
C GLN A 65 -2.21 9.59 -16.34
N ASN A 66 -2.46 10.09 -17.57
CA ASN A 66 -2.56 11.52 -17.90
C ASN A 66 -4.00 12.01 -18.19
N ASP A 67 -5.02 11.25 -17.73
CA ASP A 67 -6.45 11.62 -17.75
C ASP A 67 -7.06 11.88 -19.15
N GLU A 68 -6.48 11.34 -20.23
CA GLU A 68 -7.25 11.18 -21.48
C GLU A 68 -8.34 10.13 -21.26
N VAL A 69 -9.54 10.58 -20.89
CA VAL A 69 -10.70 9.72 -20.66
C VAL A 69 -11.42 9.50 -21.98
N LEU A 70 -11.40 8.26 -22.46
CA LEU A 70 -12.27 7.79 -23.53
C LEU A 70 -13.52 7.17 -22.93
N SER A 71 -14.69 7.70 -23.31
CA SER A 71 -15.98 7.24 -22.85
C SER A 71 -16.74 6.56 -23.98
N PHE A 72 -17.31 5.39 -23.69
CA PHE A 72 -18.12 4.68 -24.67
C PHE A 72 -19.39 4.16 -24.01
N MET A 73 -20.51 4.30 -24.71
CA MET A 73 -21.76 3.66 -24.39
C MET A 73 -21.95 2.49 -25.35
N LEU A 74 -22.19 1.29 -24.83
CA LEU A 74 -22.40 0.11 -25.65
C LEU A 74 -23.85 -0.34 -25.64
N GLU A 75 -24.41 -0.46 -26.84
CA GLU A 75 -25.67 -1.14 -27.12
C GLU A 75 -25.49 -2.11 -28.31
N PRO A 76 -25.81 -3.41 -28.17
CA PRO A 76 -26.26 -4.07 -26.94
C PRO A 76 -25.13 -4.22 -25.89
N PRO A 77 -25.46 -4.45 -24.61
CA PRO A 77 -24.50 -4.74 -23.55
C PRO A 77 -23.54 -5.88 -23.92
N ARG A 78 -22.28 -5.79 -23.46
CA ARG A 78 -21.25 -6.82 -23.63
C ARG A 78 -20.83 -7.42 -22.29
N ALA A 79 -20.10 -8.53 -22.32
CA ALA A 79 -19.53 -9.17 -21.12
C ALA A 79 -18.00 -9.03 -21.07
N ASP A 80 -17.44 -8.34 -22.06
CA ASP A 80 -16.03 -8.29 -22.32
C ASP A 80 -15.65 -7.03 -23.08
N TRP A 81 -14.43 -6.56 -22.83
CA TRP A 81 -13.78 -5.49 -23.56
C TRP A 81 -12.26 -5.70 -23.55
N TRP A 82 -11.53 -4.97 -24.39
CA TRP A 82 -10.08 -4.93 -24.34
C TRP A 82 -9.57 -3.52 -24.61
N PHE A 83 -8.44 -3.19 -24.00
CA PHE A 83 -7.74 -1.94 -24.22
C PHE A 83 -6.24 -2.17 -24.28
N ASP A 84 -5.56 -1.34 -25.07
CA ASP A 84 -4.11 -1.32 -25.11
C ASP A 84 -3.57 -0.62 -23.85
N VAL A 85 -2.47 -1.15 -23.33
CA VAL A 85 -1.72 -0.61 -22.20
C VAL A 85 -0.38 -0.14 -22.75
N PRO A 86 -0.06 1.16 -22.69
CA PRO A 86 1.20 1.69 -23.20
C PRO A 86 2.41 1.17 -22.43
N ALA A 87 3.49 0.82 -23.14
CA ALA A 87 4.71 0.18 -22.63
C ALA A 87 5.47 0.89 -21.47
N SER A 88 5.05 2.10 -21.07
CA SER A 88 5.69 2.91 -20.02
C SER A 88 4.72 3.53 -19.02
N ARG A 89 3.43 3.19 -19.07
CA ARG A 89 2.38 3.78 -18.21
C ARG A 89 1.38 2.73 -17.77
N SER A 90 0.64 3.06 -16.72
CA SER A 90 -0.56 2.32 -16.33
C SER A 90 -1.78 2.95 -17.00
N SER A 91 -2.70 2.09 -17.43
CA SER A 91 -4.03 2.42 -17.88
C SER A 91 -5.03 1.92 -16.85
N TRP A 92 -6.11 2.66 -16.65
CA TRP A 92 -7.22 2.25 -15.82
C TRP A 92 -8.50 2.16 -16.64
N MET A 93 -9.38 1.28 -16.21
CA MET A 93 -10.70 1.11 -16.80
C MET A 93 -11.75 1.04 -15.69
N GLU A 94 -12.80 1.81 -15.87
CA GLU A 94 -14.05 1.68 -15.12
C GLU A 94 -15.12 1.07 -16.02
N VAL A 95 -15.85 0.10 -15.49
CA VAL A 95 -17.12 -0.35 -16.08
C VAL A 95 -18.23 0.02 -15.13
N SER A 96 -19.19 0.79 -15.63
CA SER A 96 -20.41 1.17 -14.93
C SER A 96 -21.63 0.62 -15.67
N GLN A 97 -22.50 -0.07 -14.94
CA GLN A 97 -23.68 -0.74 -15.49
C GLN A 97 -24.92 -0.29 -14.75
N THR A 98 -25.93 0.15 -15.50
CA THR A 98 -27.25 0.35 -14.95
C THR A 98 -28.16 -0.77 -15.40
N TRP A 99 -28.89 -1.33 -14.44
CA TRP A 99 -29.75 -2.48 -14.68
C TRP A 99 -30.91 -2.47 -13.70
N GLN A 100 -31.91 -3.29 -14.00
CA GLN A 100 -33.10 -3.43 -13.17
C GLN A 100 -33.26 -4.89 -12.74
N VAL A 101 -33.42 -5.09 -11.44
CA VAL A 101 -33.80 -6.38 -10.83
C VAL A 101 -35.12 -6.18 -10.12
N ASN A 102 -36.15 -6.89 -10.57
CA ASN A 102 -37.53 -6.67 -10.13
C ASN A 102 -37.91 -5.18 -10.37
N ASP A 103 -38.26 -4.43 -9.31
CA ASP A 103 -38.60 -3.00 -9.39
C ASP A 103 -37.48 -2.06 -8.89
N LEU A 104 -36.30 -2.60 -8.58
CA LEU A 104 -35.15 -1.83 -8.12
C LEU A 104 -34.18 -1.60 -9.30
N ARG A 105 -34.01 -0.35 -9.68
CA ARG A 105 -32.94 0.07 -10.59
C ARG A 105 -31.66 0.25 -9.78
N MET A 106 -30.57 -0.20 -10.35
CA MET A 106 -29.27 -0.23 -9.70
C MET A 106 -28.21 0.27 -10.68
N MET A 107 -27.20 0.96 -10.14
CA MET A 107 -25.96 1.24 -10.83
C MET A 107 -24.84 0.49 -10.12
N ALA A 108 -24.09 -0.30 -10.86
CA ALA A 108 -22.94 -1.04 -10.38
C ALA A 108 -21.68 -0.51 -11.05
N SER A 109 -20.56 -0.48 -10.33
CA SER A 109 -19.26 -0.10 -10.89
C SER A 109 -18.14 -1.08 -10.54
N GLY A 110 -17.11 -1.10 -11.37
CA GLY A 110 -15.92 -1.92 -11.21
C GLY A 110 -14.71 -1.26 -11.84
N TYR A 111 -13.54 -1.47 -11.24
CA TYR A 111 -12.30 -0.76 -11.59
C TYR A 111 -11.17 -1.75 -11.82
N VAL A 112 -10.38 -1.54 -12.87
CA VAL A 112 -9.14 -2.28 -13.13
C VAL A 112 -8.05 -1.25 -13.40
N GLN A 113 -6.86 -1.53 -12.88
CA GLN A 113 -5.64 -0.86 -13.28
C GLN A 113 -4.70 -1.92 -13.85
N ALA A 114 -4.08 -1.61 -14.99
CA ALA A 114 -3.09 -2.47 -15.61
C ALA A 114 -2.00 -1.63 -16.25
N GLY A 115 -0.75 -2.00 -16.00
CA GLY A 115 0.44 -1.37 -16.50
C GLY A 115 1.33 -2.37 -17.20
N THR A 116 1.83 -1.99 -18.38
CA THR A 116 2.84 -2.77 -19.09
C THR A 116 4.21 -2.25 -18.71
N THR A 117 4.66 -2.47 -17.48
CA THR A 117 6.08 -2.33 -17.13
C THR A 117 6.86 -3.47 -17.81
N ARG A 118 7.02 -3.35 -19.13
CA ARG A 118 7.52 -4.40 -20.04
C ARG A 118 9.02 -4.67 -19.96
N THR A 119 9.72 -4.04 -19.03
CA THR A 119 11.11 -4.35 -18.73
C THR A 119 11.29 -4.31 -17.22
N GLY A 120 11.99 -5.31 -16.65
CA GLY A 120 12.37 -5.29 -15.23
C GLY A 120 13.09 -3.99 -14.84
N MET A 121 13.70 -3.30 -15.79
CA MET A 121 14.34 -1.98 -15.62
C MET A 121 13.41 -0.92 -15.01
N ASN A 122 12.11 -0.94 -15.32
CA ASN A 122 11.14 0.03 -14.79
C ASN A 122 10.71 -0.28 -13.34
N LEU A 123 11.04 -1.46 -12.80
CA LEU A 123 10.83 -1.80 -11.38
C LEU A 123 11.86 -1.14 -10.46
N ALA A 124 12.88 -0.46 -11.00
CA ALA A 124 13.95 0.18 -10.23
C ALA A 124 13.61 1.57 -9.71
N THR A 125 12.33 1.92 -9.58
CA THR A 125 11.95 3.16 -8.89
C THR A 125 12.26 3.00 -7.41
N SER A 126 13.38 3.57 -6.99
CA SER A 126 13.81 3.57 -5.59
C SER A 126 12.87 4.47 -4.79
N ARG A 127 11.87 3.83 -4.18
CA ARG A 127 10.94 4.46 -3.23
C ARG A 127 11.59 4.49 -1.85
N ARG A 128 11.43 5.62 -1.15
CA ARG A 128 11.87 5.76 0.24
C ARG A 128 10.69 5.60 1.20
N VAL A 129 10.91 4.86 2.28
CA VAL A 129 10.02 4.73 3.43
C VAL A 129 10.72 5.16 4.71
N GLU A 130 10.02 5.98 5.51
CA GLU A 130 10.42 6.34 6.86
C GLU A 130 9.61 5.50 7.86
N VAL A 131 10.30 4.74 8.71
CA VAL A 131 9.69 4.00 9.82
C VAL A 131 9.84 4.85 11.07
N ILE A 132 8.78 5.51 11.48
CA ILE A 132 8.73 6.35 12.67
C ILE A 132 8.29 5.47 13.85
N VAL A 133 9.16 5.31 14.83
CA VAL A 133 8.98 4.40 15.96
C VAL A 133 9.19 5.11 17.29
N ASP A 134 8.41 4.78 18.32
CA ASP A 134 8.65 5.31 19.66
C ASP A 134 9.96 4.76 20.26
N GLU A 135 10.59 5.54 21.14
CA GLU A 135 11.91 5.22 21.71
C GLU A 135 11.98 3.84 22.40
N GLU A 136 10.95 3.45 23.13
CA GLU A 136 10.94 2.18 23.85
C GLU A 136 10.81 1.00 22.89
N ALA A 137 9.90 1.08 21.91
CA ALA A 137 9.79 0.08 20.86
C ALA A 137 11.07 0.00 20.00
N ALA A 138 11.70 1.13 19.69
CA ALA A 138 12.96 1.18 18.94
C ALA A 138 14.06 0.38 19.64
N ASN A 139 14.18 0.55 20.96
CA ASN A 139 15.18 -0.15 21.78
C ASN A 139 14.83 -1.64 21.97
N ALA A 140 13.56 -1.96 22.26
CA ALA A 140 13.14 -3.33 22.58
C ALA A 140 13.04 -4.25 21.35
N LEU A 141 12.91 -3.68 20.16
CA LEU A 141 12.68 -4.39 18.88
C LEU A 141 13.77 -4.14 17.84
N GLU A 142 14.96 -3.66 18.25
CA GLU A 142 16.08 -3.33 17.35
C GLU A 142 16.35 -4.42 16.30
N ASN A 143 16.38 -5.69 16.71
CA ASN A 143 16.60 -6.82 15.80
C ASN A 143 15.48 -6.98 14.77
N GLN A 144 14.22 -6.84 15.20
CA GLN A 144 13.06 -6.92 14.30
C GLN A 144 13.03 -5.74 13.33
N LEU A 145 13.35 -4.54 13.80
CA LEU A 145 13.44 -3.33 12.97
C LEU A 145 14.57 -3.45 11.94
N GLN A 146 15.74 -3.93 12.33
CA GLN A 146 16.85 -4.15 11.41
C GLN A 146 16.53 -5.22 10.37
N ARG A 147 15.74 -6.24 10.73
CA ARG A 147 15.24 -7.24 9.78
C ARG A 147 14.22 -6.64 8.81
N LEU A 148 13.30 -5.81 9.30
CA LEU A 148 12.37 -5.06 8.43
C LEU A 148 13.14 -4.19 7.43
N VAL A 149 14.18 -3.48 7.86
CA VAL A 149 15.06 -2.72 6.96
C VAL A 149 15.73 -3.62 5.92
N ASP A 150 16.27 -4.79 6.30
CA ASP A 150 16.84 -5.76 5.35
C ASP A 150 15.81 -6.29 4.35
N ASP A 151 14.59 -6.59 4.80
CA ASP A 151 13.49 -7.04 3.93
C ASP A 151 13.14 -5.97 2.89
N LEU A 152 12.90 -4.74 3.35
CA LEU A 152 12.58 -3.60 2.50
C LEU A 152 13.71 -3.30 1.50
N GLN A 153 14.98 -3.29 1.96
CA GLN A 153 16.13 -3.09 1.09
C GLN A 153 16.29 -4.19 0.04
N ARG A 154 15.91 -5.43 0.33
CA ARG A 154 15.93 -6.53 -0.64
C ARG A 154 14.78 -6.47 -1.63
N GLU A 155 13.69 -5.81 -1.28
CA GLU A 155 12.51 -5.64 -2.13
C GLU A 155 12.57 -4.41 -3.04
N GLY A 156 13.48 -3.48 -2.78
CA GLY A 156 13.61 -2.29 -3.64
C GLY A 156 13.79 -0.98 -2.90
N TRP A 157 13.40 -0.95 -1.63
CA TRP A 157 13.19 0.28 -0.87
C TRP A 157 14.49 0.87 -0.32
N VAL A 158 14.49 2.19 -0.20
CA VAL A 158 15.34 2.88 0.78
C VAL A 158 14.54 2.97 2.07
N ALA A 159 15.00 2.28 3.12
CA ALA A 159 14.32 2.25 4.41
C ALA A 159 15.14 2.96 5.49
N VAL A 160 14.52 3.89 6.20
CA VAL A 160 15.15 4.68 7.26
C VAL A 160 14.30 4.59 8.52
N ILE A 161 14.93 4.26 9.66
CA ILE A 161 14.28 4.29 10.97
C ILE A 161 14.45 5.68 11.59
N ARG A 162 13.37 6.26 12.10
CA ARG A 162 13.38 7.47 12.92
C ARG A 162 12.73 7.22 14.26
N THR A 163 13.45 7.57 15.32
CA THR A 163 12.93 7.45 16.67
C THR A 163 12.26 8.74 17.10
N THR A 164 11.09 8.65 17.73
CA THR A 164 10.38 9.80 18.29
C THR A 164 10.47 9.85 19.82
N SER A 165 10.25 11.04 20.39
CA SER A 165 10.28 11.24 21.84
C SER A 165 8.94 10.85 22.46
N PRO A 166 8.91 10.36 23.73
CA PRO A 166 7.66 10.08 24.44
C PRO A 166 6.71 11.28 24.58
N ASN A 167 7.22 12.51 24.45
CA ASN A 167 6.41 13.75 24.56
C ASN A 167 6.11 14.39 23.20
N SER A 168 6.37 13.68 22.11
CA SER A 168 6.09 14.20 20.78
C SER A 168 4.58 14.38 20.57
N THR A 169 4.22 15.43 19.86
CA THR A 169 2.87 15.69 19.33
C THR A 169 2.83 15.38 17.84
N PRO A 170 1.64 15.19 17.23
CA PRO A 170 1.53 15.05 15.78
C PRO A 170 2.28 16.15 15.02
N ARG A 171 2.12 17.41 15.46
CA ARG A 171 2.79 18.57 14.90
C ARG A 171 4.32 18.49 14.98
N SER A 172 4.86 18.07 16.13
CA SER A 172 6.31 17.91 16.27
C SER A 172 6.86 16.80 15.37
N ILE A 173 6.15 15.67 15.23
CA ILE A 173 6.57 14.55 14.37
C ILE A 173 6.60 15.00 12.91
N LYS A 174 5.55 15.68 12.45
CA LYS A 174 5.48 16.17 11.08
C LYS A 174 6.59 17.18 10.79
N ARG A 175 6.75 18.19 11.65
CA ARG A 175 7.75 19.24 11.51
C ARG A 175 9.19 18.72 11.60
N ASP A 176 9.49 17.87 12.56
CA ASP A 176 10.88 17.53 12.90
C ASP A 176 11.38 16.27 12.17
N LEU A 177 10.48 15.39 11.72
CA LEU A 177 10.84 14.12 11.08
C LEU A 177 10.36 14.03 9.64
N ILE A 178 9.08 14.29 9.37
CA ILE A 178 8.47 14.02 8.06
C ILE A 178 8.86 15.09 7.03
N LEU A 179 8.64 16.37 7.32
CA LEU A 179 8.92 17.45 6.37
C LEU A 179 10.41 17.57 5.99
N PRO A 180 11.38 17.37 6.91
CA PRO A 180 12.78 17.28 6.54
C PRO A 180 13.08 16.07 5.64
N ALA A 181 12.46 14.91 5.91
CA ALA A 181 12.62 13.71 5.08
C ALA A 181 11.98 13.85 3.70
N TRP A 182 10.84 14.53 3.60
CA TRP A 182 10.16 14.87 2.35
C TRP A 182 11.02 15.81 1.48
N SER A 183 11.63 16.82 2.10
CA SER A 183 12.48 17.79 1.42
C SER A 183 13.82 17.20 0.96
N ASP A 184 14.32 16.19 1.67
CA ASP A 184 15.58 15.52 1.34
C ASP A 184 15.38 14.43 0.27
N THR A 185 15.73 14.78 -0.96
CA THR A 185 15.69 13.86 -2.11
C THR A 185 16.99 13.09 -2.34
N THR A 186 18.04 13.30 -1.52
CA THR A 186 19.35 12.64 -1.71
C THR A 186 19.29 11.13 -1.48
N GLN A 187 18.34 10.68 -0.66
CA GLN A 187 18.08 9.26 -0.37
C GLN A 187 16.92 8.70 -1.21
N GLY A 188 16.53 9.39 -2.28
CA GLY A 188 15.33 9.07 -3.07
C GLY A 188 14.08 9.79 -2.54
N LYS A 189 13.03 9.83 -3.36
CA LYS A 189 11.78 10.51 -3.01
C LYS A 189 11.04 9.74 -1.92
N LEU A 190 10.77 10.40 -0.80
CA LEU A 190 9.88 9.87 0.23
C LEU A 190 8.50 9.62 -0.37
N SER A 191 7.94 8.45 -0.10
CA SER A 191 6.64 8.06 -0.63
C SER A 191 5.76 7.36 0.40
N HIS A 192 6.37 6.81 1.46
CA HIS A 192 5.69 5.99 2.46
C HIS A 192 6.19 6.35 3.87
N ILE A 193 5.29 6.27 4.85
CA ILE A 193 5.60 6.38 6.27
C ILE A 193 4.93 5.22 7.00
N LEU A 194 5.71 4.47 7.79
CA LEU A 194 5.19 3.50 8.74
C LEU A 194 5.29 4.07 10.16
N LEU A 195 4.15 4.25 10.82
CA LEU A 195 4.06 4.64 12.23
C LEU A 195 4.01 3.37 13.08
N LEU A 196 4.95 3.16 13.98
CA LEU A 196 5.08 1.92 14.75
C LEU A 196 5.19 2.18 16.25
N GLY A 197 4.28 1.57 17.03
CA GLY A 197 4.23 1.69 18.48
C GLY A 197 3.49 2.93 18.96
N ASP A 198 3.99 3.56 20.02
CA ASP A 198 3.41 4.74 20.66
C ASP A 198 3.68 6.02 19.86
N ILE A 199 3.04 6.10 18.70
CA ILE A 199 2.98 7.32 17.91
C ILE A 199 1.67 8.04 18.24
N PRO A 200 1.68 9.34 18.59
CA PRO A 200 0.46 10.11 18.80
C PRO A 200 -0.53 10.00 17.63
N TYR A 201 -1.82 9.89 17.96
CA TYR A 201 -2.87 10.02 16.97
C TYR A 201 -3.08 11.49 16.65
N ALA A 202 -3.01 11.86 15.37
CA ALA A 202 -3.62 13.10 14.93
C ALA A 202 -5.14 12.95 15.05
N MET A 203 -5.81 13.95 15.61
CA MET A 203 -7.27 14.02 15.68
C MET A 203 -7.72 15.24 14.88
N SER A 204 -8.79 15.14 14.11
CA SER A 204 -9.27 16.25 13.29
C SER A 204 -10.77 16.22 13.05
N GLY A 205 -11.37 17.39 12.90
CA GLY A 205 -12.73 17.56 12.40
C GLY A 205 -13.73 18.11 13.40
N GLY A 206 -14.85 18.60 12.87
CA GLY A 206 -16.05 19.00 13.59
C GLY A 206 -17.28 18.29 13.01
N PHE A 207 -17.20 16.96 12.89
CA PHE A 207 -18.29 16.18 12.31
C PHE A 207 -19.56 16.34 13.15
N SER A 208 -20.70 16.56 12.49
CA SER A 208 -21.99 16.58 13.17
C SER A 208 -23.11 16.24 12.21
N VAL A 209 -24.21 15.68 12.72
CA VAL A 209 -25.41 15.39 11.93
C VAL A 209 -26.12 16.62 11.37
N LYS A 210 -25.76 17.82 11.84
CA LYS A 210 -26.29 19.12 11.38
C LYS A 210 -25.27 19.91 10.55
N GLY A 211 -24.01 19.49 10.54
CA GLY A 211 -22.91 20.21 9.90
C GLY A 211 -22.78 19.89 8.41
N ALA A 212 -21.86 20.59 7.75
CA ALA A 212 -21.54 20.35 6.33
C ALA A 212 -20.91 18.96 6.10
N ALA A 213 -20.24 18.41 7.12
CA ALA A 213 -19.69 17.06 7.12
C ALA A 213 -20.44 16.20 8.16
N PRO A 214 -21.37 15.33 7.75
CA PRO A 214 -21.98 14.36 8.65
C PRO A 214 -20.95 13.38 9.23
N ASN A 215 -21.28 12.80 10.37
CA ASN A 215 -20.47 11.78 11.02
C ASN A 215 -20.24 10.61 10.05
N PRO A 216 -19.00 10.11 9.89
CA PRO A 216 -18.67 9.02 8.97
C PRO A 216 -19.59 7.80 9.10
N ASP A 217 -20.00 7.46 10.33
CA ASP A 217 -20.88 6.32 10.62
C ASP A 217 -22.35 6.71 10.89
N PHE A 218 -22.71 7.99 10.74
CA PHE A 218 -24.04 8.56 10.99
C PHE A 218 -24.60 8.49 12.43
N HIS A 219 -23.78 8.28 13.46
CA HIS A 219 -24.27 8.27 14.85
C HIS A 219 -24.22 9.67 15.48
N PRO A 220 -25.34 10.33 15.83
CA PRO A 220 -25.35 11.71 16.30
C PRO A 220 -24.39 12.03 17.46
N GLU A 221 -24.28 11.11 18.41
CA GLU A 221 -23.44 11.19 19.60
C GLU A 221 -21.95 10.88 19.34
N HIS A 222 -21.62 10.51 18.10
CA HIS A 222 -20.28 10.21 17.61
C HIS A 222 -19.76 11.29 16.64
N GLY A 223 -20.01 12.56 16.99
CA GLY A 223 -19.52 13.73 16.27
C GLY A 223 -18.10 14.14 16.66
N GLY A 224 -17.72 15.37 16.32
CA GLY A 224 -16.45 15.99 16.69
C GLY A 224 -15.27 15.53 15.83
N ALA A 225 -14.09 15.45 16.44
CA ALA A 225 -12.86 15.02 15.81
C ALA A 225 -12.76 13.50 15.74
N TRP A 226 -12.15 12.97 14.68
CA TRP A 226 -11.85 11.54 14.51
C TRP A 226 -10.35 11.36 14.29
N THR A 227 -9.85 10.13 14.43
CA THR A 227 -8.44 9.82 14.14
C THR A 227 -8.08 10.13 12.68
N ALA A 228 -6.96 10.80 12.44
CA ALA A 228 -6.64 11.47 11.18
C ALA A 228 -5.18 11.31 10.76
N ASP A 229 -4.69 10.08 10.54
CA ASP A 229 -3.31 9.84 10.08
C ASP A 229 -3.01 10.47 8.70
N ALA A 230 -4.04 10.89 7.96
CA ALA A 230 -3.93 11.75 6.78
C ALA A 230 -3.10 13.03 7.05
N TYR A 231 -3.11 13.56 8.28
CA TYR A 231 -2.27 14.69 8.67
C TYR A 231 -0.77 14.45 8.46
N TYR A 232 -0.29 13.23 8.75
CA TYR A 232 1.11 12.85 8.54
C TYR A 232 1.45 12.67 7.05
N ALA A 233 0.44 12.45 6.21
CA ALA A 233 0.58 12.18 4.79
C ALA A 233 0.54 13.43 3.91
N ASP A 234 -0.10 14.49 4.39
CA ASP A 234 -0.32 15.75 3.70
C ASP A 234 0.89 16.68 3.93
N THR A 235 1.77 16.78 2.95
CA THR A 235 3.07 17.46 3.09
C THR A 235 3.14 18.81 2.42
N GLU A 236 2.46 19.00 1.29
CA GLU A 236 2.47 20.26 0.56
C GLU A 236 1.11 20.58 -0.05
N THR A 237 0.70 21.85 -0.06
CA THR A 237 -0.53 22.28 -0.76
C THR A 237 -0.29 22.58 -2.23
N SER A 238 0.94 22.91 -2.55
CA SER A 238 1.49 23.09 -3.89
C SER A 238 3.00 23.00 -3.78
N THR A 239 3.69 22.80 -4.89
CA THR A 239 5.14 22.57 -4.91
C THR A 239 5.90 23.60 -4.07
N GLY A 240 6.48 23.14 -2.95
CA GLY A 240 7.28 23.96 -2.05
C GLY A 240 6.50 24.80 -1.03
N ILE A 241 5.18 24.63 -0.91
CA ILE A 241 4.36 25.24 0.13
C ILE A 241 3.85 24.13 1.06
N ASP A 242 4.37 24.10 2.28
CA ASP A 242 3.99 23.14 3.32
C ASP A 242 2.48 23.14 3.59
N ALA A 243 1.85 21.97 3.69
CA ALA A 243 0.42 21.84 3.99
C ALA A 243 0.03 22.24 5.42
N GLU A 244 1.00 22.43 6.34
CA GLU A 244 0.77 22.67 7.76
C GLU A 244 -0.19 23.83 8.08
N TYR A 245 -0.19 24.91 7.28
CA TYR A 245 -1.09 26.05 7.50
C TYR A 245 -2.56 25.76 7.19
N GLN A 246 -2.88 24.64 6.52
CA GLN A 246 -4.25 24.17 6.32
C GLN A 246 -4.81 23.40 7.52
N TRP A 247 -3.95 22.95 8.42
CA TRP A 247 -4.32 22.16 9.60
C TRP A 247 -4.37 23.08 10.84
N THR A 248 -5.52 23.73 11.01
CA THR A 248 -5.78 24.72 12.06
C THR A 248 -6.40 24.08 13.30
N ASP A 249 -6.25 24.75 14.45
CA ASP A 249 -6.86 24.39 15.73
C ASP A 249 -7.39 25.69 16.37
N GLU A 250 -8.36 26.30 15.70
CA GLU A 250 -8.78 27.68 15.99
C GLU A 250 -10.30 27.86 16.03
N THR A 251 -11.07 27.01 15.34
CA THR A 251 -12.44 27.36 14.96
C THR A 251 -13.51 26.36 15.38
N VAL A 252 -13.22 25.06 15.39
CA VAL A 252 -14.18 24.04 15.80
C VAL A 252 -14.38 24.15 17.31
N ASN A 253 -15.63 24.32 17.70
CA ASN A 253 -16.06 24.35 19.09
C ASN A 253 -17.40 23.64 19.18
N MET A 254 -17.45 22.47 19.83
CA MET A 254 -18.62 21.60 19.89
C MET A 254 -19.28 21.61 21.28
N PRO A 255 -19.98 22.69 21.72
CA PRO A 255 -20.57 22.75 23.05
C PRO A 255 -21.96 22.09 23.11
N GLY A 256 -22.31 21.57 24.29
CA GLY A 256 -23.69 21.27 24.66
C GLY A 256 -24.28 20.07 23.89
N PRO A 257 -25.45 20.19 23.23
CA PRO A 257 -26.15 19.03 22.65
C PRO A 257 -25.47 18.41 21.43
N ASP A 258 -24.42 19.05 20.90
CA ASP A 258 -23.60 18.54 19.79
C ASP A 258 -22.24 17.98 20.30
N GLU A 259 -22.01 17.95 21.62
CA GLU A 259 -20.81 17.38 22.24
C GLU A 259 -20.76 15.85 22.01
N PRO A 260 -19.63 15.30 21.53
CA PRO A 260 -19.51 13.86 21.36
C PRO A 260 -19.37 13.15 22.71
N ASN A 261 -19.86 11.91 22.78
CA ASN A 261 -19.83 11.13 24.01
C ASN A 261 -18.41 10.81 24.51
N ARG A 262 -17.43 10.79 23.60
CA ARG A 262 -16.03 10.49 23.91
C ARG A 262 -15.21 11.78 24.02
N PRO A 263 -14.48 12.00 25.12
CA PRO A 263 -13.59 13.16 25.28
C PRO A 263 -12.51 13.24 24.19
N GLU A 264 -12.06 12.11 23.66
CA GLU A 264 -11.09 12.09 22.56
C GLU A 264 -11.66 12.72 21.28
N ASN A 265 -12.97 12.64 21.08
CA ASN A 265 -13.66 13.22 19.92
C ASN A 265 -14.05 14.69 20.15
N ALA A 266 -14.15 15.16 21.40
CA ALA A 266 -14.46 16.57 21.67
C ALA A 266 -13.40 17.46 21.02
N ASN A 267 -13.80 18.52 20.30
CA ASN A 267 -12.87 19.41 19.63
C ASN A 267 -13.22 20.85 19.99
N VAL A 268 -12.25 21.54 20.59
CA VAL A 268 -12.36 22.94 21.03
C VAL A 268 -11.07 23.69 20.70
N PRO A 269 -11.12 25.02 20.45
CA PRO A 269 -9.95 25.74 19.98
C PRO A 269 -8.78 25.67 20.97
N GLY A 270 -7.61 25.28 20.46
CA GLY A 270 -6.35 25.20 21.18
C GLY A 270 -6.15 23.91 21.99
N ASP A 271 -6.93 22.85 21.73
CA ASP A 271 -6.81 21.57 22.43
C ASP A 271 -5.81 20.59 21.79
N GLY A 272 -5.21 20.98 20.65
CA GLY A 272 -4.24 20.19 19.89
C GLY A 272 -4.86 19.30 18.81
N LYS A 273 -6.18 19.38 18.58
CA LYS A 273 -6.90 18.65 17.52
C LYS A 273 -7.21 19.62 16.39
N PHE A 274 -7.19 19.12 15.16
CA PHE A 274 -7.36 19.98 13.99
C PHE A 274 -8.84 20.22 13.65
N ASP A 275 -9.15 21.32 12.97
CA ASP A 275 -10.51 21.73 12.65
C ASP A 275 -11.11 20.95 11.45
N GLN A 276 -10.25 20.36 10.60
CA GLN A 276 -10.60 19.91 9.27
C GLN A 276 -11.34 18.56 9.28
N SER A 277 -12.62 18.53 8.87
CA SER A 277 -13.36 17.27 8.64
C SER A 277 -13.02 16.61 7.30
N LEU A 278 -12.52 17.38 6.34
CA LEU A 278 -12.06 16.89 5.05
C LEU A 278 -10.55 17.11 4.94
N ILE A 279 -9.85 16.17 4.30
CA ILE A 279 -8.45 16.28 3.93
C ILE A 279 -8.30 17.55 3.06
N PRO A 280 -7.48 18.53 3.48
CA PRO A 280 -7.40 19.83 2.80
C PRO A 280 -6.82 19.76 1.39
N THR A 281 -5.78 18.95 1.21
CA THR A 281 -5.04 18.78 -0.06
C THR A 281 -4.78 17.32 -0.37
N ASP A 282 -4.40 17.01 -1.60
CA ASP A 282 -4.11 15.62 -1.95
C ASP A 282 -2.98 15.08 -1.10
N LEU A 283 -3.14 13.87 -0.57
CA LEU A 283 -2.06 13.24 0.18
C LEU A 283 -0.91 12.86 -0.77
N GLU A 284 0.30 13.33 -0.47
CA GLU A 284 1.51 12.94 -1.19
C GLU A 284 2.03 11.56 -0.75
N LEU A 285 1.96 11.29 0.55
CA LEU A 285 2.57 10.12 1.17
C LEU A 285 1.54 9.03 1.47
N CYS A 286 1.99 7.78 1.41
CA CYS A 286 1.22 6.63 1.87
C CYS A 286 1.55 6.39 3.34
N VAL A 287 0.56 6.43 4.23
CA VAL A 287 0.78 6.26 5.68
C VAL A 287 0.09 4.99 6.16
N GLY A 288 0.79 4.20 6.94
CA GLY A 288 0.22 3.06 7.67
C GLY A 288 0.68 3.06 9.12
N ARG A 289 -0.15 2.51 10.01
CA ARG A 289 0.09 2.49 11.46
C ARG A 289 0.00 1.09 12.04
N VAL A 290 0.95 0.73 12.89
CA VAL A 290 0.92 -0.49 13.69
C VAL A 290 1.03 -0.09 15.16
N ASP A 291 -0.10 -0.17 15.87
CA ASP A 291 -0.23 0.19 17.28
C ASP A 291 -0.95 -0.94 18.02
N MET A 292 -0.30 -1.50 19.04
CA MET A 292 -0.81 -2.61 19.84
C MET A 292 -1.12 -2.20 21.29
N ARG A 293 -1.24 -0.90 21.58
CA ARG A 293 -1.52 -0.38 22.93
C ARG A 293 -3.01 -0.43 23.24
N ASN A 294 -3.35 -0.44 24.52
CA ASN A 294 -4.73 -0.32 24.98
C ASN A 294 -5.67 -1.37 24.35
N LEU A 295 -5.15 -2.60 24.25
CA LEU A 295 -5.84 -3.84 23.95
C LEU A 295 -5.86 -4.77 25.21
N PRO A 296 -6.57 -4.44 26.30
CA PRO A 296 -6.68 -5.28 27.50
C PRO A 296 -7.05 -6.74 27.24
N VAL A 297 -7.87 -7.03 26.23
CA VAL A 297 -8.27 -8.41 25.91
C VAL A 297 -7.07 -9.24 25.42
N PHE A 298 -6.07 -8.58 24.82
CA PHE A 298 -4.78 -9.18 24.48
C PHE A 298 -3.75 -9.08 25.61
N GLY A 299 -4.14 -8.61 26.80
CA GLY A 299 -3.32 -8.52 28.01
C GLY A 299 -2.43 -7.28 28.11
N THR A 300 -2.66 -6.26 27.28
CA THR A 300 -1.88 -5.01 27.35
C THR A 300 -2.36 -4.11 28.48
N THR A 301 -1.47 -3.28 29.02
CA THR A 301 -1.79 -2.36 30.11
C THR A 301 -1.09 -1.02 29.90
N ALA A 302 -1.64 0.05 30.47
CA ALA A 302 -1.00 1.37 30.42
C ALA A 302 0.25 1.46 31.34
N ALA A 303 0.33 0.62 32.37
CA ALA A 303 1.42 0.65 33.34
C ALA A 303 2.66 -0.16 32.90
N ASP A 304 2.46 -1.16 32.03
CA ASP A 304 3.50 -2.04 31.54
C ASP A 304 3.27 -2.38 30.05
N ARG A 305 4.24 -1.98 29.22
CA ARG A 305 4.25 -2.17 27.76
C ARG A 305 4.82 -3.50 27.30
N GLN A 306 5.33 -4.37 28.18
CA GLN A 306 5.93 -5.66 27.77
C GLN A 306 5.02 -6.48 26.85
N ARG A 307 3.71 -6.50 27.14
CA ARG A 307 2.76 -7.23 26.29
C ARG A 307 2.51 -6.55 24.94
N GLU A 308 2.42 -5.23 24.90
CA GLU A 308 2.31 -4.48 23.64
C GLU A 308 3.55 -4.67 22.76
N LEU A 309 4.76 -4.57 23.34
CA LEU A 309 6.01 -4.87 22.64
C LEU A 309 6.08 -6.32 22.11
N ALA A 310 5.49 -7.28 22.83
CA ALA A 310 5.40 -8.66 22.35
C ALA A 310 4.45 -8.80 21.14
N LEU A 311 3.33 -8.06 21.12
CA LEU A 311 2.41 -8.04 19.98
C LEU A 311 3.02 -7.32 18.77
N LEU A 312 3.75 -6.21 18.98
CA LEU A 312 4.52 -5.56 17.91
C LEU A 312 5.59 -6.49 17.33
N ARG A 313 6.31 -7.24 18.17
CA ARG A 313 7.24 -8.27 17.73
C ARG A 313 6.53 -9.32 16.87
N GLN A 314 5.39 -9.84 17.33
CA GLN A 314 4.60 -10.82 16.59
C GLN A 314 4.16 -10.30 15.22
N TYR A 315 3.70 -9.04 15.15
CA TYR A 315 3.37 -8.40 13.89
C TYR A 315 4.58 -8.34 12.94
N LEU A 316 5.75 -7.91 13.41
CA LEU A 316 6.97 -7.82 12.59
C LEU A 316 7.52 -9.20 12.16
N GLU A 317 7.31 -10.25 12.96
CA GLU A 317 7.59 -11.63 12.53
C GLU A 317 6.65 -12.08 11.41
N ARG A 318 5.36 -11.71 11.50
CA ARG A 318 4.36 -12.05 10.48
C ARG A 318 4.57 -11.28 9.18
N ASP A 319 4.92 -10.00 9.27
CA ASP A 319 5.33 -9.17 8.13
C ASP A 319 6.53 -9.80 7.40
N HIS A 320 7.59 -10.12 8.14
CA HIS A 320 8.76 -10.84 7.61
C HIS A 320 8.36 -12.17 6.96
N ALA A 321 7.50 -12.96 7.61
CA ALA A 321 7.03 -14.25 7.09
C ALA A 321 6.24 -14.10 5.79
N TYR A 322 5.49 -13.01 5.61
CA TYR A 322 4.82 -12.71 4.34
C TYR A 322 5.84 -12.33 3.25
N ARG A 323 6.78 -11.43 3.54
CA ARG A 323 7.81 -10.99 2.58
C ARG A 323 8.74 -12.09 2.13
N THR A 324 9.00 -13.05 3.01
CA THR A 324 9.83 -14.24 2.73
C THR A 324 9.05 -15.43 2.19
N ARG A 325 7.72 -15.29 2.05
CA ARG A 325 6.82 -16.38 1.64
C ARG A 325 6.90 -17.62 2.55
N ASN A 326 7.13 -17.44 3.85
CA ASN A 326 7.00 -18.50 4.85
C ASN A 326 5.54 -18.94 5.03
N PHE A 327 4.60 -18.09 4.63
CA PHE A 327 3.24 -18.48 4.28
C PHE A 327 2.83 -17.80 2.97
N GLU A 328 1.93 -18.43 2.22
CA GLU A 328 1.42 -17.93 0.95
C GLU A 328 -0.11 -17.91 0.97
N PRO A 329 -0.74 -16.75 1.22
CA PRO A 329 -2.19 -16.64 1.19
C PRO A 329 -2.74 -17.01 -0.19
N PRO A 330 -3.72 -17.92 -0.30
CA PRO A 330 -4.28 -18.27 -1.59
C PRO A 330 -4.99 -17.05 -2.22
N TYR A 331 -4.92 -16.91 -3.55
CA TYR A 331 -5.58 -15.84 -4.30
C TYR A 331 -7.11 -16.04 -4.32
N ARG A 332 -7.73 -15.65 -3.21
CA ARG A 332 -9.17 -15.75 -2.93
C ARG A 332 -9.56 -14.68 -1.92
N ALA A 333 -10.86 -14.42 -1.83
CA ALA A 333 -11.42 -13.51 -0.85
C ALA A 333 -12.64 -14.10 -0.14
N ILE A 334 -12.82 -13.68 1.12
CA ILE A 334 -14.05 -13.92 1.90
C ILE A 334 -14.76 -12.58 2.12
N ILE A 335 -16.09 -12.57 1.92
CA ILE A 335 -16.96 -11.43 2.22
C ILE A 335 -17.95 -11.86 3.31
N ASP A 336 -17.89 -11.19 4.45
CA ASP A 336 -18.80 -11.39 5.58
C ASP A 336 -19.72 -10.16 5.73
N ASP A 337 -20.79 -10.15 4.93
CA ASP A 337 -21.73 -9.02 4.83
C ASP A 337 -22.95 -9.23 5.73
N ASN A 338 -22.97 -8.52 6.87
CA ASN A 338 -24.09 -8.53 7.83
C ASN A 338 -24.96 -7.27 7.75
N PHE A 339 -24.75 -6.44 6.72
CA PHE A 339 -25.54 -5.23 6.48
C PHE A 339 -26.46 -5.39 5.27
N GLY A 340 -26.01 -6.07 4.22
CA GLY A 340 -26.72 -6.18 2.97
C GLY A 340 -26.87 -4.84 2.26
N LEU A 341 -27.84 -4.76 1.35
CA LEU A 341 -28.10 -3.58 0.55
C LEU A 341 -28.96 -2.57 1.32
N PHE A 342 -28.43 -1.37 1.57
CA PHE A 342 -29.20 -0.27 2.13
C PHE A 342 -29.80 0.58 1.03
N ALA A 343 -31.13 0.54 0.90
CA ALA A 343 -31.88 1.42 0.00
C ALA A 343 -32.90 2.23 0.79
N ARG A 344 -32.85 3.56 0.67
CA ARG A 344 -33.82 4.49 1.27
C ARG A 344 -34.40 5.42 0.23
N VAL A 345 -35.69 5.73 0.34
CA VAL A 345 -36.37 6.70 -0.54
C VAL A 345 -36.74 7.91 0.29
N ASN A 346 -36.30 9.10 -0.13
CA ASN A 346 -36.72 10.36 0.44
C ASN A 346 -36.89 11.42 -0.66
N ASP A 347 -37.98 12.20 -0.60
CA ASP A 347 -38.25 13.33 -1.48
C ASP A 347 -38.11 13.05 -2.99
N GLY A 348 -38.53 11.87 -3.45
CA GLY A 348 -38.44 11.46 -4.86
C GLY A 348 -37.06 10.94 -5.28
N TYR A 349 -36.12 10.84 -4.36
CA TYR A 349 -34.79 10.26 -4.58
C TYR A 349 -34.63 8.94 -3.84
N ARG A 350 -33.93 7.99 -4.45
CA ARG A 350 -33.52 6.74 -3.80
C ARG A 350 -32.02 6.73 -3.61
N VAL A 351 -31.57 6.68 -2.36
CA VAL A 351 -30.15 6.48 -2.05
C VAL A 351 -29.89 4.99 -1.81
N ILE A 352 -28.86 4.47 -2.47
CA ILE A 352 -28.40 3.09 -2.34
C ILE A 352 -26.95 3.10 -1.84
N GLU A 353 -26.73 2.41 -0.73
CA GLU A 353 -25.42 2.14 -0.16
C GLU A 353 -25.24 0.63 -0.06
N ALA A 354 -24.07 0.14 -0.45
CA ALA A 354 -23.75 -1.29 -0.44
C ALA A 354 -22.34 -1.47 0.10
N PHE A 355 -22.14 -1.36 1.42
CA PHE A 355 -20.81 -1.30 2.02
C PHE A 355 -19.88 -2.44 1.56
N ALA A 356 -20.39 -3.68 1.53
CA ALA A 356 -19.63 -4.85 1.08
C ALA A 356 -19.29 -4.87 -0.42
N ALA A 357 -19.89 -3.99 -1.23
CA ALA A 357 -19.48 -3.79 -2.61
C ALA A 357 -18.00 -3.39 -2.71
N SER A 358 -17.39 -2.82 -1.65
CA SER A 358 -15.94 -2.61 -1.60
C SER A 358 -15.17 -3.90 -1.83
N GLY A 359 -15.49 -4.95 -1.07
CA GLY A 359 -14.80 -6.24 -1.22
C GLY A 359 -15.03 -6.85 -2.60
N TYR A 360 -16.27 -6.86 -3.09
CA TYR A 360 -16.59 -7.44 -4.40
C TYR A 360 -15.83 -6.78 -5.55
N ARG A 361 -15.89 -5.44 -5.68
CA ARG A 361 -15.27 -4.75 -6.82
C ARG A 361 -13.77 -4.52 -6.68
N SER A 362 -13.26 -4.40 -5.45
CA SER A 362 -11.84 -4.13 -5.21
C SER A 362 -10.99 -5.38 -5.21
N PHE A 363 -11.54 -6.54 -4.79
CA PHE A 363 -10.77 -7.79 -4.77
C PHE A 363 -10.79 -8.52 -6.11
N SER A 364 -11.86 -8.39 -6.91
CA SER A 364 -12.02 -9.18 -8.13
C SER A 364 -10.92 -8.98 -9.19
N PRO A 365 -10.33 -7.78 -9.38
CA PRO A 365 -9.23 -7.60 -10.32
C PRO A 365 -7.98 -8.40 -9.95
N VAL A 366 -7.82 -8.73 -8.66
CA VAL A 366 -6.66 -9.48 -8.14
C VAL A 366 -6.93 -10.98 -8.10
N VAL A 367 -8.02 -11.39 -7.45
CA VAL A 367 -8.29 -12.83 -7.19
C VAL A 367 -9.21 -13.48 -8.23
N GLY A 368 -9.86 -12.67 -9.05
CA GLY A 368 -10.90 -13.09 -9.98
C GLY A 368 -12.27 -13.27 -9.30
N PRO A 369 -13.38 -13.00 -10.01
CA PRO A 369 -14.72 -13.07 -9.42
C PRO A 369 -15.13 -14.47 -8.93
N ASP A 370 -14.59 -15.55 -9.51
CA ASP A 370 -14.92 -16.93 -9.10
C ASP A 370 -14.23 -17.35 -7.78
N SER A 371 -13.25 -16.55 -7.33
CA SER A 371 -12.48 -16.78 -6.10
C SER A 371 -12.93 -15.88 -4.96
N ILE A 372 -14.07 -15.21 -5.09
CA ILE A 372 -14.70 -14.43 -4.04
C ILE A 372 -15.87 -15.25 -3.49
N PHE A 373 -15.84 -15.52 -2.19
CA PHE A 373 -16.84 -16.34 -1.52
C PHE A 373 -17.50 -15.54 -0.39
N GLU A 374 -18.81 -15.70 -0.24
CA GLU A 374 -19.50 -15.32 0.99
C GLU A 374 -19.12 -16.32 2.09
N GLY A 375 -18.83 -15.83 3.28
CA GLY A 375 -18.39 -16.63 4.42
C GLY A 375 -18.35 -15.81 5.70
N ASP A 376 -17.88 -16.43 6.78
CA ASP A 376 -17.66 -15.78 8.07
C ASP A 376 -16.17 -15.51 8.30
N TRP A 377 -15.84 -14.50 9.11
CA TRP A 377 -14.48 -14.41 9.68
C TRP A 377 -14.29 -15.44 10.79
N ILE A 378 -15.20 -15.43 11.76
CA ILE A 378 -15.22 -16.34 12.91
C ILE A 378 -16.36 -17.35 12.73
N TYR A 379 -16.11 -18.61 13.09
CA TYR A 379 -17.11 -19.67 12.91
C TYR A 379 -18.38 -19.44 13.73
N ASN A 380 -19.50 -19.27 13.05
CA ASN A 380 -20.82 -19.19 13.67
C ASN A 380 -21.56 -20.53 13.58
N SER A 381 -21.66 -21.24 14.70
CA SER A 381 -22.37 -22.53 14.76
C SER A 381 -23.86 -22.44 14.44
N ALA A 382 -24.50 -21.28 14.60
CA ALA A 382 -25.90 -21.07 14.30
C ALA A 382 -26.17 -20.91 12.79
N GLN A 383 -25.18 -20.45 12.03
CA GLN A 383 -25.24 -20.31 10.58
C GLN A 383 -23.91 -20.74 9.94
N PRO A 384 -23.67 -22.06 9.82
CA PRO A 384 -22.36 -22.55 9.38
C PRO A 384 -22.09 -22.13 7.93
N ARG A 385 -21.16 -21.20 7.72
CA ARG A 385 -20.58 -20.87 6.42
C ARG A 385 -19.10 -21.25 6.39
N ARG A 386 -18.44 -20.97 5.26
CA ARG A 386 -16.98 -21.07 5.14
C ARG A 386 -16.35 -19.98 6.00
N THR A 387 -15.26 -20.32 6.68
CA THR A 387 -14.60 -19.45 7.65
C THR A 387 -13.14 -19.26 7.29
N LEU A 388 -12.47 -18.24 7.83
CA LEU A 388 -11.07 -17.99 7.51
C LEU A 388 -10.11 -19.08 8.03
N ASP A 389 -10.47 -19.80 9.10
CA ASP A 389 -9.72 -20.96 9.61
C ASP A 389 -9.70 -22.16 8.64
N SER A 390 -10.82 -22.45 7.99
CA SER A 390 -10.98 -23.54 7.02
C SER A 390 -10.72 -23.09 5.59
N THR A 391 -10.71 -21.78 5.36
CA THR A 391 -10.60 -21.20 4.04
C THR A 391 -9.70 -19.95 4.01
N PRO A 392 -8.39 -20.13 4.29
CA PRO A 392 -7.42 -19.04 4.31
C PRO A 392 -7.43 -18.24 3.02
N SER A 393 -7.32 -16.91 3.11
CA SER A 393 -7.56 -16.02 1.97
C SER A 393 -6.51 -14.91 1.84
N LEU A 394 -6.36 -14.35 0.65
CA LEU A 394 -5.54 -13.16 0.45
C LEU A 394 -6.26 -11.93 1.01
N PHE A 395 -7.54 -11.79 0.69
CA PHE A 395 -8.39 -10.70 1.14
C PHE A 395 -9.53 -11.19 2.04
N ALA A 396 -9.93 -10.36 2.99
CA ALA A 396 -11.20 -10.52 3.69
C ALA A 396 -11.89 -9.17 3.88
N TYR A 397 -13.20 -9.15 3.66
CA TYR A 397 -14.06 -8.02 3.99
C TYR A 397 -15.07 -8.46 5.03
N GLY A 398 -15.36 -7.61 6.02
CA GLY A 398 -16.45 -7.80 6.96
C GLY A 398 -17.22 -6.52 7.20
N CYS A 399 -18.54 -6.58 7.32
CA CYS A 399 -19.30 -5.45 7.82
C CYS A 399 -20.53 -5.86 8.62
N GLY A 400 -20.93 -4.99 9.54
CA GLY A 400 -22.08 -5.17 10.41
C GLY A 400 -22.22 -4.02 11.41
N GLY A 401 -23.36 -3.98 12.13
CA GLY A 401 -23.53 -3.03 13.24
C GLY A 401 -22.39 -3.17 14.25
N GLY A 402 -21.90 -2.08 14.83
CA GLY A 402 -20.67 -2.14 15.61
C GLY A 402 -20.66 -1.34 16.89
N GLY A 403 -19.56 -1.51 17.60
CA GLY A 403 -19.05 -0.66 18.68
C GLY A 403 -17.54 -0.60 18.56
N TYR A 404 -16.86 0.14 19.44
CA TYR A 404 -15.39 0.25 19.36
C TYR A 404 -14.67 -1.11 19.28
N ALA A 405 -15.15 -2.12 20.02
CA ALA A 405 -14.48 -3.41 20.15
C ALA A 405 -15.12 -4.55 19.31
N HIS A 406 -16.24 -4.35 18.61
CA HIS A 406 -16.91 -5.42 17.85
C HIS A 406 -17.53 -4.97 16.53
N CYS A 407 -17.67 -5.93 15.60
CA CYS A 407 -18.44 -5.83 14.37
C CYS A 407 -19.41 -7.02 14.31
N SER A 408 -20.70 -6.75 14.52
CA SER A 408 -21.76 -7.75 14.69
C SER A 408 -21.84 -8.70 13.50
N GLY A 409 -21.78 -9.99 13.78
CA GLY A 409 -21.83 -11.05 12.76
C GLY A 409 -20.49 -11.30 12.06
N VAL A 410 -19.45 -10.51 12.34
CA VAL A 410 -18.10 -10.68 11.79
C VAL A 410 -17.13 -11.17 12.87
N ALA A 411 -16.91 -10.36 13.90
CA ALA A 411 -16.03 -10.67 15.03
C ALA A 411 -16.21 -9.67 16.18
N GLU A 412 -15.95 -10.13 17.40
CA GLU A 412 -15.63 -9.29 18.56
C GLU A 412 -14.19 -9.51 19.04
N GLU A 413 -13.67 -8.59 19.84
CA GLU A 413 -12.28 -8.58 20.33
C GLU A 413 -11.89 -9.86 21.10
N GLY A 414 -12.83 -10.43 21.86
CA GLY A 414 -12.63 -11.67 22.60
C GLY A 414 -12.43 -12.86 21.67
N GLU A 415 -13.23 -12.95 20.61
CA GLU A 415 -13.09 -13.98 19.58
C GLU A 415 -11.76 -13.85 18.84
N LEU A 416 -11.33 -12.62 18.52
CA LEU A 416 -10.05 -12.37 17.85
C LEU A 416 -8.83 -12.73 18.72
N ALA A 417 -8.98 -12.70 20.05
CA ALA A 417 -7.91 -13.13 20.96
C ALA A 417 -7.82 -14.66 21.09
N GLU A 418 -8.88 -15.39 20.76
CA GLU A 418 -8.96 -16.85 20.87
C GLU A 418 -8.84 -17.57 19.52
N HIS A 419 -9.17 -16.90 18.42
CA HIS A 419 -9.28 -17.51 17.09
C HIS A 419 -8.38 -16.82 16.06
N PRO A 420 -7.56 -17.59 15.32
CA PRO A 420 -6.70 -17.02 14.30
C PRO A 420 -7.50 -16.56 13.07
N VAL A 421 -7.09 -15.44 12.48
CA VAL A 421 -7.66 -14.89 11.25
C VAL A 421 -6.67 -15.08 10.10
N TYR A 422 -6.94 -16.05 9.22
CA TYR A 422 -6.07 -16.34 8.07
C TYR A 422 -6.47 -15.55 6.81
N ALA A 423 -6.41 -14.22 6.91
CA ALA A 423 -6.46 -13.32 5.77
C ALA A 423 -5.32 -12.31 5.84
N ALA A 424 -4.67 -11.96 4.73
CA ALA A 424 -3.53 -11.03 4.76
C ALA A 424 -3.95 -9.56 4.76
N PHE A 425 -4.83 -9.17 3.85
CA PHE A 425 -5.32 -7.80 3.72
C PHE A 425 -6.81 -7.76 4.07
N THR A 426 -7.17 -7.07 5.14
CA THR A 426 -8.55 -7.02 5.60
C THR A 426 -9.16 -5.62 5.51
N LEU A 427 -10.48 -5.60 5.33
CA LEU A 427 -11.30 -4.40 5.38
C LEU A 427 -12.49 -4.67 6.30
N LEU A 428 -12.79 -3.73 7.20
CA LEU A 428 -13.94 -3.76 8.09
C LEU A 428 -14.83 -2.54 7.90
N PHE A 429 -16.12 -2.64 8.21
CA PHE A 429 -17.01 -1.49 8.28
C PHE A 429 -18.13 -1.69 9.28
N GLY A 430 -18.41 -0.64 10.04
CA GLY A 430 -19.39 -0.65 11.12
C GLY A 430 -19.21 0.54 12.05
N SER A 431 -20.11 0.66 13.00
CA SER A 431 -20.21 1.85 13.85
C SER A 431 -19.00 2.02 14.79
N TYR A 432 -18.61 3.26 15.04
CA TYR A 432 -17.62 3.70 16.04
C TYR A 432 -16.14 3.36 15.80
N PHE A 433 -15.82 2.16 15.33
CA PHE A 433 -14.45 1.65 15.41
C PHE A 433 -13.45 2.17 14.36
N ALA A 434 -13.84 3.12 13.50
CA ALA A 434 -12.85 3.88 12.73
C ALA A 434 -12.05 4.86 13.61
N ASP A 435 -12.53 5.15 14.83
CA ASP A 435 -11.71 5.73 15.89
C ASP A 435 -10.75 4.68 16.44
N VAL A 436 -9.66 4.48 15.72
CA VAL A 436 -8.69 3.44 16.05
C VAL A 436 -7.96 3.67 17.37
N ASN A 437 -8.08 4.86 17.98
CA ASN A 437 -7.51 5.17 19.30
C ASN A 437 -8.33 4.62 20.50
N SER A 438 -9.50 4.01 20.26
CA SER A 438 -10.39 3.47 21.29
C SER A 438 -9.88 2.17 21.93
N THR A 439 -10.19 1.91 23.19
CA THR A 439 -9.82 0.67 23.91
C THR A 439 -10.35 -0.58 23.20
N ASP A 440 -9.51 -1.63 23.11
CA ASP A 440 -9.82 -2.91 22.45
C ASP A 440 -10.36 -2.77 21.02
N ASN A 441 -10.02 -1.66 20.34
CA ASN A 441 -10.53 -1.32 19.02
C ASN A 441 -10.46 -2.53 18.06
N ILE A 442 -11.59 -2.93 17.47
CA ILE A 442 -11.68 -4.17 16.69
C ILE A 442 -10.68 -4.21 15.51
N MET A 443 -10.39 -3.07 14.88
CA MET A 443 -9.42 -3.04 13.77
C MET A 443 -7.98 -3.26 14.26
N ARG A 444 -7.62 -2.72 15.43
CA ARG A 444 -6.31 -3.01 16.07
C ARG A 444 -6.25 -4.43 16.63
N SER A 445 -7.33 -4.91 17.26
CA SER A 445 -7.50 -6.30 17.69
C SER A 445 -7.34 -7.27 16.51
N THR A 446 -7.81 -6.91 15.32
CA THR A 446 -7.62 -7.70 14.08
C THR A 446 -6.15 -7.80 13.69
N LEU A 447 -5.35 -6.74 13.88
CA LEU A 447 -3.90 -6.84 13.72
C LEU A 447 -3.24 -7.67 14.84
N ALA A 448 -3.74 -7.60 16.07
CA ALA A 448 -3.17 -8.33 17.20
C ALA A 448 -3.48 -9.83 17.18
N ALA A 449 -4.56 -10.24 16.51
CA ALA A 449 -4.98 -11.62 16.38
C ALA A 449 -3.90 -12.53 15.80
N ASP A 450 -3.90 -13.80 16.22
CA ASP A 450 -3.11 -14.84 15.57
C ASP A 450 -3.56 -15.05 14.12
N GLY A 451 -2.73 -15.67 13.28
CA GLY A 451 -3.03 -15.89 11.86
C GLY A 451 -2.19 -14.99 10.94
N TRP A 452 -2.80 -14.45 9.88
CA TRP A 452 -2.10 -13.85 8.74
C TRP A 452 -2.35 -12.36 8.52
N VAL A 453 -3.14 -11.68 9.36
CA VAL A 453 -3.53 -10.27 9.13
C VAL A 453 -2.33 -9.33 9.12
N LEU A 454 -2.11 -8.65 8.02
CA LEU A 454 -1.07 -7.61 7.90
C LEU A 454 -1.65 -6.21 7.88
N THR A 455 -2.87 -6.05 7.39
CA THR A 455 -3.52 -4.74 7.31
C THR A 455 -5.00 -4.79 7.63
N CYS A 456 -5.54 -3.72 8.19
CA CYS A 456 -6.98 -3.51 8.33
C CYS A 456 -7.34 -2.05 7.97
N GLY A 457 -8.31 -1.87 7.08
CA GLY A 457 -8.87 -0.56 6.69
C GLY A 457 -10.36 -0.45 6.99
N TRP A 458 -10.85 0.76 7.30
CA TRP A 458 -12.29 1.01 7.50
C TRP A 458 -12.95 1.39 6.16
N SER A 459 -13.72 0.47 5.56
CA SER A 459 -14.18 0.56 4.16
C SER A 459 -15.67 0.38 3.98
N GLY A 460 -16.34 1.46 3.64
CA GLY A 460 -17.76 1.54 3.31
C GLY A 460 -18.22 3.00 3.21
N ARG A 461 -17.56 3.91 3.93
CA ARG A 461 -17.71 5.37 3.83
C ARG A 461 -16.38 6.11 4.13
N PRO A 462 -15.46 6.27 3.19
CA PRO A 462 -15.60 5.92 1.80
C PRO A 462 -15.37 4.43 1.60
N HIS A 463 -15.70 3.98 0.41
CA HIS A 463 -15.27 2.68 -0.07
C HIS A 463 -13.77 2.71 -0.37
N TRP A 464 -13.07 1.61 -0.08
CA TRP A 464 -11.67 1.42 -0.47
C TRP A 464 -11.54 0.70 -1.81
N PHE A 465 -10.55 1.11 -2.60
CA PHE A 465 -10.28 0.63 -3.94
C PHE A 465 -8.88 -0.01 -4.01
N LEU A 466 -8.84 -1.34 -4.04
CA LEU A 466 -7.59 -2.14 -3.99
C LEU A 466 -7.15 -2.73 -5.34
N HIS A 467 -7.85 -2.37 -6.42
CA HIS A 467 -7.58 -2.89 -7.76
C HIS A 467 -6.15 -2.59 -8.26
N GLY A 468 -5.53 -1.50 -7.79
CA GLY A 468 -4.13 -1.15 -8.08
C GLY A 468 -3.11 -2.20 -7.61
N MET A 469 -3.43 -3.03 -6.61
CA MET A 469 -2.53 -4.11 -6.18
C MET A 469 -2.33 -5.16 -7.28
N ALA A 470 -3.29 -5.33 -8.19
CA ALA A 470 -3.13 -6.22 -9.35
C ALA A 470 -2.03 -5.73 -10.31
N ASP A 471 -1.77 -4.42 -10.30
CA ASP A 471 -0.71 -3.72 -11.06
C ASP A 471 0.59 -3.54 -10.23
N GLY A 472 0.70 -4.19 -9.08
CA GLY A 472 1.88 -4.13 -8.22
C GLY A 472 1.95 -2.90 -7.30
N ALA A 473 0.89 -2.10 -7.20
CA ALA A 473 0.80 -1.03 -6.21
C ALA A 473 0.83 -1.59 -4.78
N THR A 474 1.34 -0.80 -3.85
CA THR A 474 1.26 -1.13 -2.43
C THR A 474 -0.16 -0.93 -1.89
N ILE A 475 -0.46 -1.57 -0.76
CA ILE A 475 -1.70 -1.31 -0.01
C ILE A 475 -1.80 0.16 0.43
N GLY A 476 -0.67 0.80 0.76
CA GLY A 476 -0.61 2.22 1.07
C GLY A 476 -0.97 3.11 -0.12
N GLU A 477 -0.52 2.77 -1.33
CA GLU A 477 -0.91 3.48 -2.56
C GLU A 477 -2.42 3.34 -2.84
N CYS A 478 -3.01 2.19 -2.54
CA CYS A 478 -4.46 1.96 -2.68
C CYS A 478 -5.27 2.74 -1.62
N GLN A 479 -4.79 2.82 -0.38
CA GLN A 479 -5.40 3.67 0.65
C GLN A 479 -5.32 5.14 0.25
N ARG A 480 -4.15 5.63 -0.19
CA ARG A 480 -3.95 7.02 -0.61
C ARG A 480 -4.85 7.39 -1.79
N LEU A 481 -4.98 6.49 -2.77
CA LEU A 481 -5.93 6.63 -3.87
C LEU A 481 -7.38 6.75 -3.38
N SER A 482 -7.77 5.93 -2.39
CA SER A 482 -9.12 5.96 -1.82
C SER A 482 -9.37 7.23 -1.00
N ALA A 483 -8.37 7.70 -0.25
CA ALA A 483 -8.42 8.93 0.55
C ALA A 483 -8.49 10.17 -0.34
N ASN A 484 -7.70 10.20 -1.43
CA ASN A 484 -7.70 11.31 -2.38
C ASN A 484 -8.88 11.30 -3.35
N ASN A 485 -9.73 10.27 -3.32
CA ASN A 485 -10.87 10.18 -4.21
C ASN A 485 -11.82 11.39 -4.02
N ALA A 486 -12.09 12.10 -5.12
CA ALA A 486 -12.96 13.27 -5.17
C ALA A 486 -14.05 13.10 -6.26
N GLY A 487 -14.71 11.94 -6.26
CA GLY A 487 -15.80 11.61 -7.18
C GLY A 487 -15.45 10.72 -8.38
N ARG A 488 -14.18 10.29 -8.54
CA ARG A 488 -13.80 9.35 -9.62
C ARG A 488 -14.29 7.94 -9.31
N TYR A 489 -14.10 7.50 -8.07
CA TYR A 489 -14.51 6.20 -7.61
C TYR A 489 -15.82 6.29 -6.83
N ILE A 490 -16.80 5.47 -7.20
CA ILE A 490 -18.16 5.59 -6.70
C ILE A 490 -18.33 4.69 -5.48
N GLY A 491 -18.75 5.28 -4.35
CA GLY A 491 -19.05 4.58 -3.11
C GLY A 491 -20.51 4.12 -3.02
N GLY A 492 -21.45 5.06 -3.14
CA GLY A 492 -22.89 4.80 -3.19
C GLY A 492 -23.55 5.57 -4.33
N THR A 493 -24.87 5.43 -4.47
CA THR A 493 -25.61 6.03 -5.59
C THR A 493 -26.91 6.69 -5.13
N ILE A 494 -27.31 7.75 -5.83
CA ILE A 494 -28.62 8.39 -5.71
C ILE A 494 -29.33 8.26 -7.06
N GLU A 495 -30.54 7.75 -7.06
CA GLU A 495 -31.45 7.71 -8.21
C GLU A 495 -32.53 8.77 -8.06
N ASP A 496 -32.73 9.61 -9.07
CA ASP A 496 -33.94 10.41 -9.22
C ASP A 496 -35.06 9.52 -9.76
N LEU A 497 -36.13 9.30 -8.98
CA LEU A 497 -37.22 8.40 -9.35
C LEU A 497 -38.12 8.95 -10.47
N ALA A 498 -38.10 10.26 -10.74
CA ALA A 498 -38.87 10.88 -11.81
C ALA A 498 -38.19 10.71 -13.18
N THR A 499 -36.86 10.87 -13.22
CA THR A 499 -36.07 10.79 -14.46
C THR A 499 -35.38 9.45 -14.66
N GLY A 500 -35.15 8.71 -13.57
CA GLY A 500 -34.34 7.50 -13.55
C GLY A 500 -32.84 7.75 -13.65
N GLN A 501 -32.37 8.97 -13.45
CA GLN A 501 -30.95 9.31 -13.54
C GLN A 501 -30.22 8.94 -12.25
N PHE A 502 -29.00 8.43 -12.38
CA PHE A 502 -28.11 8.15 -11.26
C PHE A 502 -27.06 9.25 -11.08
N ALA A 503 -26.73 9.54 -9.83
CA ALA A 503 -25.58 10.36 -9.42
C ALA A 503 -24.81 9.65 -8.29
N PRO A 504 -23.50 9.92 -8.12
CA PRO A 504 -22.76 9.43 -6.96
C PRO A 504 -23.34 9.95 -5.63
N PHE A 505 -23.47 9.06 -4.64
CA PHE A 505 -23.71 9.44 -3.25
C PHE A 505 -22.36 9.59 -2.55
N VAL A 506 -21.90 10.84 -2.44
CA VAL A 506 -20.58 11.19 -1.94
C VAL A 506 -20.63 11.34 -0.42
N ILE A 507 -20.34 10.26 0.30
CA ILE A 507 -20.15 10.27 1.76
C ILE A 507 -18.81 9.61 2.13
N GLY A 508 -18.08 10.24 3.04
CA GLY A 508 -16.77 9.78 3.48
C GLY A 508 -15.63 10.07 2.51
N GLU A 509 -15.91 10.41 1.25
CA GLU A 509 -14.89 10.86 0.31
C GLU A 509 -14.16 12.07 0.87
N ARG A 510 -12.82 12.06 0.79
CA ARG A 510 -11.94 13.07 1.37
C ARG A 510 -12.07 13.23 2.90
N TYR A 511 -12.80 12.40 3.63
CA TYR A 511 -12.91 12.57 5.08
C TYR A 511 -11.63 12.07 5.78
N ILE A 512 -11.27 12.75 6.86
CA ILE A 512 -9.98 12.55 7.55
C ILE A 512 -9.82 11.16 8.19
N HIS A 513 -10.90 10.42 8.43
CA HIS A 513 -10.88 9.12 9.12
C HIS A 513 -10.37 7.97 8.25
N THR A 514 -10.10 8.23 6.96
CA THR A 514 -9.58 7.23 6.02
C THR A 514 -8.11 6.93 6.32
N LEU A 515 -7.84 5.89 7.09
CA LEU A 515 -6.49 5.49 7.51
C LEU A 515 -6.22 3.99 7.32
N LEU A 516 -4.95 3.63 7.20
CA LEU A 516 -4.48 2.24 7.11
C LEU A 516 -3.84 1.81 8.43
N LEU A 517 -4.37 0.74 9.03
CA LEU A 517 -3.61 -0.03 10.01
C LEU A 517 -2.80 -1.10 9.28
N GLY A 518 -1.50 -1.19 9.56
CA GLY A 518 -0.55 -2.10 8.91
C GLY A 518 0.58 -1.38 8.16
N ASP A 519 1.46 -2.17 7.57
CA ASP A 519 2.62 -1.69 6.82
C ASP A 519 2.19 -1.21 5.42
N PRO A 520 2.35 0.08 5.08
CA PRO A 520 1.87 0.63 3.82
C PRO A 520 2.71 0.19 2.60
N THR A 521 3.88 -0.43 2.82
CA THR A 521 4.79 -0.87 1.75
C THR A 521 4.42 -2.22 1.15
N LEU A 522 3.51 -2.97 1.79
CA LEU A 522 3.14 -4.31 1.38
C LEU A 522 2.46 -4.34 0.01
N THR A 523 2.90 -5.26 -0.83
CA THR A 523 2.33 -5.56 -2.16
C THR A 523 1.82 -7.01 -2.19
N LEU A 524 1.26 -7.45 -3.33
CA LEU A 524 1.09 -8.88 -3.58
C LEU A 524 2.44 -9.59 -3.59
N GLN A 525 2.53 -10.77 -2.96
CA GLN A 525 3.82 -11.48 -2.83
C GLN A 525 4.47 -11.76 -4.20
N GLY A 526 5.63 -11.14 -4.45
CA GLY A 526 6.54 -11.52 -5.54
C GLY A 526 7.40 -12.73 -5.17
N PRO A 527 8.21 -13.27 -6.10
CA PRO A 527 9.10 -14.40 -5.84
C PRO A 527 10.21 -14.03 -4.85
N VAL A 528 10.81 -15.02 -4.20
CA VAL A 528 11.89 -14.77 -3.21
C VAL A 528 13.16 -15.51 -3.60
N ILE A 529 14.32 -14.90 -3.40
CA ILE A 529 15.62 -15.57 -3.48
C ILE A 529 16.35 -15.46 -2.14
N GLY A 530 17.03 -16.55 -1.77
CA GLY A 530 17.82 -16.64 -0.55
C GLY A 530 19.26 -17.08 -0.83
N GLY A 531 20.07 -17.12 0.23
CA GLY A 531 21.49 -17.45 0.13
C GLY A 531 22.36 -16.26 -0.26
N MET A 532 23.55 -16.56 -0.78
CA MET A 532 24.56 -15.56 -1.12
C MET A 532 24.49 -15.16 -2.59
N LEU A 533 24.68 -13.87 -2.87
CA LEU A 533 25.04 -13.36 -4.19
C LEU A 533 26.56 -13.41 -4.33
N ASN A 534 27.06 -14.24 -5.25
CA ASN A 534 28.48 -14.30 -5.54
C ASN A 534 28.84 -13.23 -6.57
N VAL A 535 29.88 -12.44 -6.27
CA VAL A 535 30.34 -11.31 -7.08
C VAL A 535 31.83 -11.48 -7.34
N GLN A 536 32.20 -11.51 -8.61
CA GLN A 536 33.59 -11.64 -9.04
C GLN A 536 33.90 -10.66 -10.17
N GLU A 537 34.86 -9.76 -9.97
CA GLU A 537 35.35 -8.89 -11.05
C GLU A 537 36.16 -9.70 -12.07
N ILE A 538 35.97 -9.39 -13.35
CA ILE A 538 36.70 -9.97 -14.47
C ILE A 538 37.74 -8.96 -14.94
N PRO A 539 39.02 -9.08 -14.53
CA PRO A 539 40.02 -8.02 -14.73
C PRO A 539 40.31 -7.72 -16.21
N THR A 540 40.06 -8.69 -17.10
CA THR A 540 40.35 -8.56 -18.53
C THR A 540 39.28 -7.78 -19.30
N THR A 541 38.05 -7.71 -18.79
CA THR A 541 36.93 -7.04 -19.47
C THR A 541 36.38 -5.85 -18.69
N GLY A 542 36.69 -5.74 -17.39
CA GLY A 542 36.08 -4.76 -16.49
C GLY A 542 34.63 -5.11 -16.10
N GLU A 543 34.10 -6.22 -16.60
CA GLU A 543 32.78 -6.72 -16.21
C GLU A 543 32.82 -7.36 -14.83
N THR A 544 31.66 -7.45 -14.19
CA THR A 544 31.45 -8.24 -12.99
C THR A 544 30.63 -9.47 -13.33
N TYR A 545 31.14 -10.65 -12.98
CA TYR A 545 30.40 -11.90 -12.97
C TYR A 545 29.56 -12.00 -11.70
N LEU A 546 28.28 -12.27 -11.87
CA LEU A 546 27.30 -12.46 -10.81
C LEU A 546 26.74 -13.88 -10.91
N SER A 547 26.57 -14.56 -9.77
CA SER A 547 25.85 -15.84 -9.70
C SER A 547 25.04 -15.97 -8.41
N TRP A 548 23.83 -16.52 -8.52
CA TRP A 548 22.90 -16.68 -7.40
C TRP A 548 21.99 -17.90 -7.56
N ASN A 549 21.44 -18.35 -6.44
CA ASN A 549 20.40 -19.38 -6.44
C ASN A 549 19.10 -18.82 -7.03
N THR A 550 18.45 -19.60 -7.90
CA THR A 550 17.09 -19.29 -8.35
C THR A 550 16.06 -19.42 -7.21
N SER A 551 14.86 -18.88 -7.42
CA SER A 551 13.83 -18.83 -6.38
C SER A 551 13.29 -20.22 -6.06
N PRO A 552 12.80 -20.48 -4.84
CA PRO A 552 12.05 -21.71 -4.56
C PRO A 552 10.85 -21.90 -5.52
N GLN A 553 10.22 -20.80 -5.94
CA GLN A 553 9.11 -20.81 -6.91
C GLN A 553 9.56 -21.33 -8.29
N HIS A 554 10.81 -21.10 -8.69
CA HIS A 554 11.40 -21.72 -9.87
C HIS A 554 11.35 -23.24 -9.79
N ARG A 555 11.68 -23.82 -8.63
CA ARG A 555 11.65 -25.27 -8.39
C ARG A 555 10.23 -25.84 -8.35
N ALA A 556 9.24 -25.00 -8.05
CA ALA A 556 7.82 -25.35 -8.05
C ALA A 556 7.17 -25.31 -9.45
N GLY A 557 7.96 -25.16 -10.51
CA GLY A 557 7.46 -25.16 -11.90
C GLY A 557 7.14 -23.77 -12.47
N LEU A 558 7.34 -22.70 -11.69
CA LEU A 558 7.16 -21.31 -12.16
C LEU A 558 8.44 -20.71 -12.78
N GLY A 559 9.48 -21.51 -13.05
CA GLY A 559 10.78 -21.02 -13.55
C GLY A 559 10.68 -20.26 -14.88
N SER A 560 9.71 -20.59 -15.74
CA SER A 560 9.44 -19.86 -16.98
C SER A 560 8.83 -18.47 -16.77
N GLU A 561 8.41 -18.14 -15.56
CA GLU A 561 7.77 -16.87 -15.20
C GLU A 561 8.64 -16.02 -14.26
N VAL A 562 9.80 -16.49 -13.80
CA VAL A 562 10.65 -15.74 -12.86
C VAL A 562 11.85 -15.15 -13.59
N ALA A 563 11.90 -13.83 -13.67
CA ALA A 563 13.03 -13.08 -14.18
C ALA A 563 13.77 -12.36 -13.03
N TYR A 564 14.94 -11.79 -13.35
CA TYR A 564 15.77 -11.08 -12.37
C TYR A 564 16.14 -9.69 -12.85
N LEU A 565 16.08 -8.73 -11.95
CA LEU A 565 16.58 -7.37 -12.12
C LEU A 565 17.90 -7.24 -11.36
N ILE A 566 18.91 -6.69 -12.02
CA ILE A 566 20.21 -6.38 -11.42
C ILE A 566 20.27 -4.87 -11.20
N GLU A 567 20.51 -4.48 -9.96
CA GLU A 567 20.55 -3.09 -9.53
C GLU A 567 21.88 -2.81 -8.83
N ALA A 568 22.43 -1.62 -8.98
CA ALA A 568 23.70 -1.27 -8.36
C ALA A 568 23.74 0.20 -7.96
N GLY A 569 24.60 0.53 -6.99
CA GLY A 569 24.71 1.88 -6.47
C GLY A 569 25.76 2.02 -5.37
N PRO A 570 26.02 3.26 -4.91
CA PRO A 570 27.07 3.55 -3.95
C PRO A 570 26.76 3.06 -2.53
N SER A 571 25.49 2.97 -2.14
CA SER A 571 25.08 2.44 -0.85
C SER A 571 23.62 2.01 -0.84
N LEU A 572 23.20 1.29 0.22
CA LEU A 572 21.79 0.95 0.46
C LEU A 572 21.01 2.10 1.14
N GLN A 573 21.67 3.20 1.53
CA GLN A 573 20.99 4.39 2.05
C GLN A 573 20.51 5.33 0.93
N GLY A 574 20.85 5.03 -0.33
CA GLY A 574 20.42 5.77 -1.49
C GLY A 574 19.78 4.86 -2.54
N PRO A 575 19.19 5.47 -3.57
CA PRO A 575 18.57 4.72 -4.65
C PRO A 575 19.59 3.87 -5.41
N LEU A 576 19.23 2.62 -5.74
CA LEU A 576 19.99 1.79 -6.67
C LEU A 576 19.42 1.98 -8.08
N THR A 577 20.30 1.95 -9.09
CA THR A 577 19.89 2.03 -10.49
C THR A 577 19.82 0.64 -11.10
N ALA A 578 18.82 0.41 -11.95
CA ALA A 578 18.80 -0.79 -12.79
C ALA A 578 20.00 -0.79 -13.74
N VAL A 579 20.70 -1.91 -13.81
CA VAL A 579 21.86 -2.11 -14.68
C VAL A 579 21.56 -3.10 -15.79
N ASP A 580 20.90 -4.21 -15.46
CA ASP A 580 20.59 -5.27 -16.42
C ASP A 580 19.40 -6.13 -15.94
N THR A 581 18.88 -6.98 -16.81
CA THR A 581 17.87 -7.98 -16.48
C THR A 581 18.27 -9.36 -17.00
N VAL A 582 18.01 -10.39 -16.21
CA VAL A 582 18.13 -11.78 -16.66
C VAL A 582 16.74 -12.34 -16.93
N ALA A 583 16.53 -12.80 -18.15
CA ALA A 583 15.28 -13.41 -18.59
C ALA A 583 14.98 -14.71 -17.81
N PRO A 584 13.71 -15.16 -17.79
CA PRO A 584 13.36 -16.44 -17.18
C PRO A 584 14.15 -17.61 -17.76
N GLY A 585 14.43 -18.59 -16.93
CA GLY A 585 15.22 -19.76 -17.32
C GLY A 585 14.80 -21.00 -16.55
N THR A 586 15.38 -22.15 -16.87
CA THR A 586 15.08 -23.43 -16.19
C THR A 586 16.22 -23.91 -15.29
N ARG A 587 17.38 -23.26 -15.33
CA ARG A 587 18.55 -23.62 -14.51
C ARG A 587 18.32 -23.27 -13.05
N LEU A 588 18.85 -24.09 -12.13
CA LEU A 588 18.75 -23.86 -10.68
C LEU A 588 19.68 -22.73 -10.17
N MET A 589 20.73 -22.43 -10.94
CA MET A 589 21.63 -21.31 -10.73
C MET A 589 21.48 -20.35 -11.90
N ALA A 590 21.32 -19.06 -11.59
CA ALA A 590 21.33 -17.98 -12.57
C ALA A 590 22.66 -17.24 -12.49
N GLU A 591 23.09 -16.71 -13.63
CA GLU A 591 24.36 -16.03 -13.79
C GLU A 591 24.21 -14.84 -14.76
N ALA A 592 25.04 -13.81 -14.55
CA ALA A 592 25.11 -12.65 -15.43
C ALA A 592 26.54 -12.11 -15.49
N ARG A 593 26.88 -11.45 -16.61
CA ARG A 593 28.08 -10.64 -16.74
C ARG A 593 27.63 -9.22 -17.05
N VAL A 594 27.94 -8.30 -16.16
CA VAL A 594 27.43 -6.93 -16.24
C VAL A 594 28.55 -5.93 -16.01
N LEU A 595 28.55 -4.83 -16.77
CA LEU A 595 29.34 -3.65 -16.45
C LEU A 595 28.60 -2.86 -15.38
N LEU A 596 29.22 -2.72 -14.21
CA LEU A 596 28.63 -1.98 -13.10
C LEU A 596 29.19 -0.55 -13.06
N PRO A 597 28.42 0.42 -12.54
CA PRO A 597 28.92 1.77 -12.34
C PRO A 597 30.20 1.75 -11.49
N ASN A 598 31.19 2.59 -11.83
CA ASN A 598 32.48 2.61 -11.13
C ASN A 598 32.37 2.91 -9.61
N ASN A 599 31.34 3.66 -9.22
CA ASN A 599 31.06 3.99 -7.81
C ASN A 599 30.15 2.97 -7.12
N ALA A 600 29.75 1.87 -7.77
CA ALA A 600 28.79 0.93 -7.22
C ALA A 600 29.42 0.06 -6.12
N ALA A 601 29.30 0.46 -4.85
CA ALA A 601 29.71 -0.37 -3.72
C ALA A 601 28.74 -1.53 -3.44
N VAL A 602 27.50 -1.44 -3.94
CA VAL A 602 26.42 -2.39 -3.69
C VAL A 602 25.86 -2.92 -4.99
N VAL A 603 25.55 -4.21 -5.01
CA VAL A 603 24.76 -4.86 -6.07
C VAL A 603 23.62 -5.62 -5.42
N ARG A 604 22.41 -5.45 -5.97
CA ARG A 604 21.21 -6.21 -5.62
C ARG A 604 20.74 -6.98 -6.84
N VAL A 605 20.41 -8.25 -6.65
CA VAL A 605 19.64 -9.03 -7.62
C VAL A 605 18.26 -9.24 -7.03
N ARG A 606 17.22 -8.83 -7.76
CA ARG A 606 15.84 -8.87 -7.30
C ARG A 606 14.98 -9.69 -8.26
N PRO A 607 14.30 -10.74 -7.78
CA PRO A 607 13.47 -11.56 -8.62
C PRO A 607 12.11 -10.86 -8.84
N TYR A 608 11.48 -11.13 -9.98
CA TYR A 608 10.12 -10.71 -10.23
C TYR A 608 9.38 -11.75 -11.07
N PHE A 609 8.08 -11.91 -10.84
CA PHE A 609 7.25 -12.63 -11.81
C PHE A 609 7.10 -11.76 -13.05
N THR A 610 7.27 -12.34 -14.23
CA THR A 610 6.91 -11.68 -15.48
C THR A 610 5.41 -11.43 -15.53
N ASN A 611 4.98 -10.62 -16.50
CA ASN A 611 3.57 -10.38 -16.77
C ASN A 611 2.85 -11.58 -17.44
N SER A 612 3.49 -12.75 -17.53
CA SER A 612 2.91 -13.95 -18.13
C SER A 612 1.71 -14.42 -17.29
N GLY A 613 0.51 -13.96 -17.65
CA GLY A 613 -0.73 -14.25 -16.92
C GLY A 613 -1.06 -13.30 -15.76
N ARG A 614 -0.31 -12.22 -15.54
CA ARG A 614 -0.51 -11.22 -14.46
C ARG A 614 -0.53 -9.81 -15.03
N LEU A 615 -1.29 -8.87 -14.46
CA LEU A 615 -1.45 -7.50 -15.01
C LEU A 615 -0.20 -6.64 -14.96
N ALA A 616 0.71 -6.94 -14.03
CA ALA A 616 2.03 -6.34 -13.97
C ALA A 616 3.05 -7.36 -13.43
N PRO A 617 4.35 -7.12 -13.68
CA PRO A 617 5.39 -7.82 -12.96
C PRO A 617 5.27 -7.60 -11.46
N LEU A 618 5.31 -8.68 -10.67
CA LEU A 618 5.35 -8.58 -9.22
C LEU A 618 6.78 -8.77 -8.75
N SER A 619 7.39 -7.67 -8.31
CA SER A 619 8.71 -7.72 -7.70
C SER A 619 8.65 -8.41 -6.34
N GLY A 620 9.69 -9.15 -5.99
CA GLY A 620 9.81 -9.75 -4.67
C GLY A 620 11.19 -9.53 -4.05
N ARG A 621 11.54 -10.40 -3.10
CA ARG A 621 12.67 -10.19 -2.20
C ARG A 621 13.97 -10.77 -2.77
N GLY A 622 14.97 -9.91 -2.92
CA GLY A 622 16.26 -10.19 -3.54
C GLY A 622 17.41 -10.61 -2.60
N VAL A 623 18.60 -10.74 -3.21
CA VAL A 623 19.89 -10.86 -2.54
C VAL A 623 20.78 -9.66 -2.82
N ILE A 624 21.62 -9.29 -1.85
CA ILE A 624 22.50 -8.14 -1.91
C ILE A 624 23.94 -8.63 -1.68
N ALA A 625 24.90 -8.02 -2.37
CA ALA A 625 26.32 -8.16 -2.11
C ALA A 625 27.00 -6.79 -2.12
N PHE A 626 28.08 -6.70 -1.35
CA PHE A 626 28.94 -5.52 -1.26
C PHE A 626 30.25 -5.80 -2.00
N ARG A 627 30.78 -4.81 -2.71
CA ARG A 627 32.13 -4.85 -3.28
C ARG A 627 33.04 -3.88 -2.55
N THR A 628 34.33 -4.17 -2.58
CA THR A 628 35.34 -3.16 -2.27
C THR A 628 35.49 -2.25 -3.49
N VAL A 629 35.04 -1.01 -3.39
CA VAL A 629 35.40 0.01 -4.38
C VAL A 629 36.82 0.45 -4.04
N SER A 630 37.80 0.09 -4.84
CA SER A 630 39.14 0.69 -4.75
C SER A 630 38.95 2.20 -4.93
N SER A 631 39.20 2.94 -3.85
CA SER A 631 38.91 4.37 -3.66
C SER A 631 38.95 5.20 -4.96
N VAL A 632 37.82 5.83 -5.24
CA VAL A 632 37.61 7.08 -5.98
C VAL A 632 38.85 7.57 -6.74
N ALA A 633 38.89 7.32 -8.05
CA ALA A 633 39.46 8.31 -8.94
C ALA A 633 38.52 9.51 -8.89
N GLU A 634 38.70 10.40 -7.89
CA GLU A 634 38.25 11.77 -8.06
C GLU A 634 38.97 12.33 -9.30
N PRO A 635 38.41 13.31 -10.01
CA PRO A 635 39.10 13.94 -11.14
C PRO A 635 40.35 14.63 -10.57
N TRP A 636 41.44 13.86 -10.47
CA TRP A 636 42.74 14.38 -10.21
C TRP A 636 43.05 15.29 -11.39
N ASN A 637 43.25 16.57 -11.11
CA ASN A 637 43.72 17.47 -12.14
C ASN A 637 45.18 17.06 -12.41
N ASP A 638 45.40 16.28 -13.47
CA ASP A 638 46.72 15.82 -13.93
C ASP A 638 47.61 16.97 -14.44
N GLU A 639 47.22 18.22 -14.18
CA GLU A 639 48.05 19.38 -14.45
C GLU A 639 49.34 19.33 -13.61
N PRO A 640 50.51 19.42 -14.26
CA PRO A 640 51.80 19.45 -13.58
C PRO A 640 51.83 20.51 -12.48
N GLY A 641 52.32 20.14 -11.30
CA GLY A 641 52.41 21.05 -10.16
C GLY A 641 51.18 21.14 -9.24
N HIS A 642 50.19 20.26 -9.35
CA HIS A 642 49.13 20.13 -8.33
C HIS A 642 49.42 19.03 -7.29
N TYR A 643 49.00 19.26 -6.04
CA TYR A 643 49.09 18.29 -4.95
C TYR A 643 47.81 18.20 -4.11
N MET A 644 47.64 17.05 -3.47
CA MET A 644 46.55 16.75 -2.54
C MET A 644 47.10 16.02 -1.32
N VAL A 645 46.50 16.29 -0.17
CA VAL A 645 46.78 15.62 1.10
C VAL A 645 45.54 14.84 1.49
N LEU A 646 45.71 13.55 1.77
CA LEU A 646 44.65 12.66 2.23
C LEU A 646 44.84 12.29 3.70
N ASP A 647 43.74 12.15 4.45
CA ASP A 647 43.75 11.50 5.76
C ASP A 647 43.91 9.97 5.66
N ILE A 648 44.02 9.29 6.81
CA ILE A 648 44.17 7.83 6.87
C ILE A 648 42.96 7.04 6.31
N LEU A 649 41.82 7.69 6.12
CA LEU A 649 40.62 7.11 5.51
C LEU A 649 40.52 7.43 4.01
N GLY A 650 41.57 8.06 3.43
CA GLY A 650 41.65 8.40 2.02
C GLY A 650 40.86 9.66 1.63
N ARG A 651 40.46 10.50 2.59
CA ARG A 651 39.66 11.72 2.33
C ARG A 651 40.57 12.94 2.10
N PRO A 652 40.30 13.80 1.10
CA PRO A 652 41.06 15.03 0.89
C PRO A 652 40.91 15.99 2.07
N VAL A 653 42.04 16.42 2.62
CA VAL A 653 42.07 17.42 3.71
C VAL A 653 42.75 18.73 3.30
N LEU A 654 43.60 18.70 2.28
CA LEU A 654 44.22 19.90 1.67
C LEU A 654 44.47 19.66 0.17
N THR A 655 44.31 20.71 -0.64
CA THR A 655 44.67 20.74 -2.07
C THR A 655 45.41 22.03 -2.38
N GLY A 656 46.39 22.00 -3.28
CA GLY A 656 47.10 23.20 -3.69
C GLY A 656 47.93 23.01 -4.96
N SER A 657 48.62 24.08 -5.35
CA SER A 657 49.64 24.06 -6.40
C SER A 657 51.01 24.28 -5.78
N GLY A 658 52.00 23.51 -6.23
CA GLY A 658 53.36 23.52 -5.72
C GLY A 658 54.06 22.16 -5.82
N THR A 659 55.33 22.17 -5.45
CA THR A 659 56.15 20.97 -5.37
C THR A 659 55.72 20.07 -4.21
N ARG A 660 56.03 18.78 -4.30
CA ARG A 660 55.83 17.82 -3.19
C ARG A 660 56.35 18.33 -1.85
N ARG A 661 57.55 18.93 -1.79
CA ARG A 661 58.09 19.49 -0.54
C ARG A 661 57.25 20.61 0.06
N GLN A 662 56.65 21.45 -0.78
CA GLN A 662 55.76 22.53 -0.31
C GLN A 662 54.47 21.94 0.26
N ALA A 663 53.95 20.86 -0.34
CA ALA A 663 52.80 20.13 0.18
C ALA A 663 53.09 19.48 1.55
N GLU A 664 54.25 18.83 1.70
CA GLU A 664 54.68 18.24 2.97
C GLU A 664 54.86 19.31 4.05
N GLN A 665 55.38 20.49 3.70
CA GLN A 665 55.46 21.64 4.61
C GLN A 665 54.08 22.17 5.00
N SER A 666 53.12 22.23 4.05
CA SER A 666 51.73 22.63 4.35
C SER A 666 51.08 21.69 5.36
N VAL A 667 51.35 20.38 5.32
CA VAL A 667 50.86 19.42 6.33
C VAL A 667 51.48 19.68 7.71
N GLN A 668 52.74 20.11 7.76
CA GLN A 668 53.43 20.41 9.00
C GLN A 668 53.10 21.79 9.58
N SER A 669 52.60 22.72 8.76
CA SER A 669 52.30 24.11 9.15
C SER A 669 50.81 24.46 9.17
N SER A 670 49.92 23.49 8.89
CA SER A 670 48.47 23.70 8.91
C SER A 670 47.87 23.29 10.25
N ASP A 671 46.70 23.83 10.59
CA ASP A 671 45.90 23.44 11.75
C ASP A 671 45.24 22.04 11.60
N LEU A 672 45.85 21.14 10.83
CA LEU A 672 45.35 19.78 10.68
C LEU A 672 45.52 19.01 12.00
N PRO A 673 44.54 18.16 12.39
CA PRO A 673 44.65 17.32 13.56
C PRO A 673 45.96 16.51 13.59
N ALA A 674 46.50 16.22 14.77
CA ALA A 674 47.71 15.40 14.88
C ALA A 674 47.47 14.01 14.26
N GLY A 675 48.19 13.68 13.20
CA GLY A 675 47.92 12.46 12.42
C GLY A 675 48.92 12.20 11.29
N ALA A 676 48.81 11.00 10.70
CA ALA A 676 49.55 10.65 9.48
C ALA A 676 48.70 11.00 8.25
N TYR A 677 49.32 11.65 7.28
CA TYR A 677 48.69 12.13 6.06
C TYR A 677 49.47 11.63 4.84
N LEU A 678 48.74 11.27 3.79
CA LEU A 678 49.32 10.87 2.51
C LEU A 678 49.34 12.07 1.56
N VAL A 679 50.54 12.50 1.17
CA VAL A 679 50.72 13.56 0.18
C VAL A 679 50.92 12.94 -1.20
N ILE A 680 50.08 13.35 -2.14
CA ILE A 680 50.10 12.91 -3.54
C ILE A 680 50.39 14.14 -4.40
N ASN A 681 51.23 13.99 -5.44
CA ASN A 681 51.55 15.05 -6.40
C ASN A 681 51.52 14.47 -7.82
N ALA A 682 50.99 15.24 -8.79
CA ALA A 682 50.77 14.83 -10.18
C ALA A 682 52.08 14.39 -10.87
N ASP A 683 53.22 14.98 -10.52
CA ASP A 683 54.49 14.77 -11.20
C ASP A 683 55.23 13.49 -10.76
N ALA A 684 54.84 12.87 -9.63
CA ALA A 684 55.69 11.85 -8.99
C ALA A 684 55.23 10.39 -9.15
N ARG A 685 53.96 10.12 -9.53
CA ARG A 685 53.34 8.77 -9.51
C ARG A 685 53.62 7.93 -8.23
N ALA A 686 54.04 8.57 -7.13
CA ALA A 686 54.39 7.94 -5.86
C ALA A 686 54.20 8.95 -4.69
N GLY A 687 53.39 8.58 -3.69
CA GLY A 687 53.09 9.41 -2.52
C GLY A 687 54.14 9.32 -1.39
N SER A 688 54.10 10.26 -0.43
CA SER A 688 54.80 10.17 0.87
C SER A 688 53.81 10.24 2.01
N MET A 689 54.10 9.49 3.07
CA MET A 689 53.48 9.71 4.37
C MET A 689 54.20 10.82 5.12
N VAL A 690 53.44 11.80 5.60
CA VAL A 690 53.91 12.92 6.43
C VAL A 690 53.08 12.95 7.71
N LYS A 691 53.70 13.22 8.86
CA LYS A 691 52.98 13.46 10.11
C LYS A 691 52.83 14.96 10.34
N SER A 692 51.61 15.42 10.64
CA SER A 692 51.43 16.74 11.27
C SER A 692 51.88 16.65 12.73
N HIS A 693 52.35 17.77 13.28
CA HIS A 693 52.84 17.85 14.66
C HIS A 693 51.75 18.22 15.65
#